data_AF-A0A1Q6R4V8-F1
#
_entry.id   AF-A0A1Q6R4V8-F1
#
_cell.length_a   1.000
_cell.length_b   1.000
_cell.length_c   1.000
_cell.angle_alpha   90.00
_cell.angle_beta   90.00
_cell.angle_gamma   90.00
#
_symmetry.space_group_name_H-M   'P 1'
#
loop_
_entity.id
_entity.type
_entity.pdbx_description
1 polymer ?
#
loop_
_entity_poly.entity_id
_entity_poly.type
_entity_poly.pdbx_seq_one_letter_code
_entity_poly.pdbx_strand_id
1 'polypeptide(L)'
;MGGFTTELTNGQGASVKLFGDTTTINNAVTVYKDGRIAGVAAGINDNDAVNVGQLKAVGATANMGWNLATNGVATEATNVKPGDFVDFSGDKNISVSHDGTKVQVKLNENIDVNSVQTNALNSKYNLSVGTMAENGIMPFFVNSTGDFYAAHNKFHVDKDGKVTATAGEIGNVVLQNGVYYGHSTLQDGSLLLTDDNGNHSYIDAKSAKLGKVTVAEDGKISGVAAGAITADSSDAVNGSQLHAVATEAGKHSKVVNGSNINVEEFDNDGQKIYKVNLNKDIMLGDLTGKYVSISGTNGTIETTGYIATKDRVYADKGAKLADIDVTGNKISNGASSIVLDGSNVKVNDKVTIDQNGKISGVAAGEISSTSTDAINGSQLHQTNENVAANRADIDKNKADIAALDNRVTKNEQDIKQNAADIAQNKADIATNKADIATNKANIAQNAADIKKVEALAKKHTTVAAGDNITVSDVGPNADGGKEYNVALNKDINLDSVTTGQTVMNNDGLKVGKDVSVNATAVTAGQTSISNDGLNVNGKTYVSDNGLNANEQKITKVAEGELSATSMDAVNGSQLYKTNQEVVNNTNRINKLGSRVNKVGAGAAALAALHPMDFDPDDKLTFSAGYGNYAGENAAAIGAYYRPDEKVMFSVAGTVGNGENMVNAGVSFALDRTNHVSNSRTALAREVIDLRGQLAVMGAKMAKMEKAFGMLDETKTKLFPDVPANHWAYEYIAKLAGNGYIEGYPDGNFGGDRLMTRYEFAAMLYRAIENGAALEEKIIKEFEPELGRIRVDRISGEDGDRDKIERVRVNDTKGERDHYGNKLAK
;
A
#
# COMPACT_ATOMS: atom_id res chain seq x y z
N MET A 1 34.67 -40.61 -42.52
CA MET A 1 35.35 -39.32 -42.81
C MET A 1 34.73 -38.29 -41.88
N GLY A 2 35.47 -37.90 -40.84
CA GLY A 2 34.96 -37.10 -39.73
C GLY A 2 34.74 -35.64 -40.12
N GLY A 3 33.50 -35.16 -40.02
CA GLY A 3 33.13 -33.78 -40.31
C GLY A 3 33.64 -32.85 -39.22
N PHE A 4 34.60 -32.00 -39.56
CA PHE A 4 35.04 -30.89 -38.72
C PHE A 4 33.87 -29.91 -38.53
N THR A 5 33.47 -29.67 -37.28
CA THR A 5 32.64 -28.52 -36.91
C THR A 5 33.46 -27.24 -37.13
N THR A 6 33.09 -26.44 -38.13
CA THR A 6 33.67 -25.11 -38.31
C THR A 6 32.74 -24.10 -37.61
N GLU A 7 33.21 -23.54 -36.50
CA GLU A 7 32.54 -22.45 -35.80
C GLU A 7 33.22 -21.11 -36.14
N LEU A 8 32.46 -20.21 -36.76
CA LEU A 8 32.88 -18.84 -37.04
C LEU A 8 32.37 -17.95 -35.91
N THR A 9 33.25 -17.49 -35.03
CA THR A 9 32.92 -16.56 -33.93
C THR A 9 33.46 -15.16 -34.21
N ASN A 10 32.71 -14.11 -33.91
CA ASN A 10 33.19 -12.73 -34.05
C ASN A 10 33.93 -12.18 -32.81
N GLY A 11 34.11 -12.99 -31.77
CA GLY A 11 34.73 -12.57 -30.50
C GLY A 11 33.85 -11.73 -29.57
N GLN A 12 32.62 -11.37 -29.96
CA GLN A 12 31.64 -10.61 -29.16
C GLN A 12 30.39 -11.43 -28.82
N GLY A 13 30.50 -12.77 -28.83
CA GLY A 13 29.44 -13.69 -28.44
C GLY A 13 28.49 -14.11 -29.57
N ALA A 14 28.66 -13.62 -30.80
CA ALA A 14 27.95 -14.16 -31.96
C ALA A 14 28.76 -15.27 -32.62
N SER A 15 28.11 -16.40 -32.91
CA SER A 15 28.74 -17.54 -33.58
C SER A 15 27.87 -18.18 -34.65
N VAL A 16 28.50 -18.71 -35.68
CA VAL A 16 27.86 -19.50 -36.73
C VAL A 16 28.54 -20.86 -36.78
N LYS A 17 27.79 -21.90 -36.45
CA LYS A 17 28.23 -23.31 -36.47
C LYS A 17 27.70 -23.98 -37.72
N LEU A 18 28.60 -24.48 -38.56
CA LEU A 18 28.29 -25.27 -39.75
C LEU A 18 28.54 -26.74 -39.43
N PHE A 19 27.48 -27.56 -39.41
CA PHE A 19 27.59 -28.98 -39.11
C PHE A 19 26.63 -29.81 -39.96
N GLY A 20 27.20 -30.71 -40.77
CA GLY A 20 26.44 -31.56 -41.69
C GLY A 20 25.55 -30.73 -42.62
N ASP A 21 24.26 -31.02 -42.61
CA ASP A 21 23.23 -30.36 -43.42
C ASP A 21 22.54 -29.17 -42.69
N THR A 22 23.16 -28.61 -41.64
CA THR A 22 22.59 -27.50 -40.86
C THR A 22 23.59 -26.38 -40.56
N THR A 23 23.06 -25.17 -40.48
CA THR A 23 23.78 -23.95 -40.05
C THR A 23 23.09 -23.39 -38.81
N THR A 24 23.80 -23.31 -37.68
CA THR A 24 23.24 -22.77 -36.42
C THR A 24 23.90 -21.46 -36.04
N ILE A 25 23.11 -20.41 -35.84
CA ILE A 25 23.53 -19.05 -35.47
C ILE A 25 23.25 -18.82 -33.97
N ASN A 26 24.26 -18.39 -33.23
CA ASN A 26 24.27 -18.07 -31.80
C ASN A 26 23.69 -19.19 -30.91
N ASN A 27 23.79 -20.44 -31.36
CA ASN A 27 23.19 -21.61 -30.71
C ASN A 27 21.65 -21.50 -30.52
N ALA A 28 20.99 -20.59 -31.24
CA ALA A 28 19.58 -20.25 -31.06
C ALA A 28 18.76 -20.46 -32.33
N VAL A 29 19.28 -20.04 -33.51
CA VAL A 29 18.57 -20.17 -34.78
C VAL A 29 19.26 -21.23 -35.65
N THR A 30 18.53 -22.23 -36.12
CA THR A 30 19.07 -23.28 -36.98
C THR A 30 18.41 -23.24 -38.35
N VAL A 31 19.20 -23.09 -39.39
CA VAL A 31 18.81 -23.19 -40.80
C VAL A 31 19.13 -24.60 -41.28
N TYR A 32 18.11 -25.29 -41.78
CA TYR A 32 18.22 -26.65 -42.34
C TYR A 32 18.39 -26.57 -43.85
N LYS A 33 19.03 -27.59 -44.43
CA LYS A 33 19.22 -27.72 -45.90
C LYS A 33 17.93 -27.76 -46.72
N ASP A 34 16.81 -28.16 -46.10
CA ASP A 34 15.49 -28.15 -46.74
C ASP A 34 14.81 -26.77 -46.71
N GLY A 35 15.52 -25.73 -46.23
CA GLY A 35 15.05 -24.34 -46.21
C GLY A 35 14.25 -23.97 -44.96
N ARG A 36 14.02 -24.91 -44.02
CA ARG A 36 13.37 -24.58 -42.73
C ARG A 36 14.33 -23.82 -41.82
N ILE A 37 13.78 -22.90 -41.04
CA ILE A 37 14.51 -22.14 -40.02
C ILE A 37 13.80 -22.36 -38.68
N ALA A 38 14.50 -22.94 -37.70
CA ALA A 38 13.99 -23.18 -36.35
C ALA A 38 14.64 -22.25 -35.33
N GLY A 39 13.96 -22.04 -34.19
CA GLY A 39 14.46 -21.20 -33.10
C GLY A 39 14.28 -19.68 -33.30
N VAL A 40 13.52 -19.28 -34.32
CA VAL A 40 13.12 -17.88 -34.55
C VAL A 40 12.11 -17.46 -33.46
N ALA A 41 12.47 -16.44 -32.68
CA ALA A 41 11.56 -15.83 -31.70
C ALA A 41 10.36 -15.15 -32.40
N ALA A 42 9.32 -14.79 -31.64
CA ALA A 42 8.22 -14.04 -32.22
C ALA A 42 8.70 -12.64 -32.64
N GLY A 43 8.47 -12.25 -33.89
CA GLY A 43 8.79 -10.91 -34.39
C GLY A 43 7.97 -9.83 -33.68
N ILE A 44 8.59 -8.69 -33.38
CA ILE A 44 7.99 -7.58 -32.62
C ILE A 44 7.83 -6.35 -33.52
N ASN A 45 8.78 -6.10 -34.43
CA ASN A 45 8.78 -4.97 -35.35
C ASN A 45 8.36 -5.40 -36.77
N ASP A 46 7.92 -4.44 -37.59
CA ASP A 46 7.37 -4.70 -38.95
C ASP A 46 8.34 -5.45 -39.88
N ASN A 47 9.64 -5.39 -39.63
CA ASN A 47 10.68 -6.03 -40.45
C ASN A 47 11.22 -7.34 -39.85
N ASP A 48 10.67 -7.80 -38.72
CA ASP A 48 11.09 -9.06 -38.10
C ASP A 48 10.48 -10.28 -38.83
N ALA A 49 11.20 -11.39 -38.85
CA ALA A 49 10.69 -12.64 -39.40
C ALA A 49 9.60 -13.23 -38.47
N VAL A 50 8.44 -13.59 -39.02
CA VAL A 50 7.37 -14.25 -38.27
C VAL A 50 7.67 -15.74 -38.10
N ASN A 51 7.42 -16.25 -36.90
CA ASN A 51 7.51 -17.69 -36.65
C ASN A 51 6.16 -18.40 -36.86
N VAL A 52 6.19 -19.74 -36.95
CA VAL A 52 4.98 -20.56 -37.17
C VAL A 52 3.95 -20.38 -36.04
N GLY A 53 4.37 -20.01 -34.83
CA GLY A 53 3.48 -19.70 -33.72
C GLY A 53 2.63 -18.44 -33.98
N GLN A 54 3.25 -17.36 -34.46
CA GLN A 54 2.55 -16.14 -34.86
C GLN A 54 1.61 -16.39 -36.05
N LEU A 55 2.06 -17.18 -37.03
CA LEU A 55 1.21 -17.56 -38.17
C LEU A 55 0.01 -18.43 -37.74
N LYS A 56 0.20 -19.35 -36.77
CA LYS A 56 -0.89 -20.13 -36.18
C LYS A 56 -1.86 -19.26 -35.37
N ALA A 57 -1.39 -18.23 -34.68
CA ALA A 57 -2.25 -17.28 -33.97
C ALA A 57 -3.12 -16.46 -34.94
N VAL A 58 -2.53 -16.00 -36.06
CA VAL A 58 -3.29 -15.39 -37.16
C VAL A 58 -4.29 -16.39 -37.74
N GLY A 59 -3.86 -17.64 -37.98
CA GLY A 59 -4.73 -18.71 -38.44
C GLY A 59 -5.86 -19.07 -37.48
N ALA A 60 -5.65 -18.98 -36.17
CA ALA A 60 -6.69 -19.21 -35.18
C ALA A 60 -7.80 -18.17 -35.31
N THR A 61 -7.44 -16.87 -35.35
CA THR A 61 -8.39 -15.76 -35.52
C THR A 61 -9.04 -15.77 -36.89
N ALA A 62 -8.27 -15.99 -37.96
CA ALA A 62 -8.79 -16.02 -39.32
C ALA A 62 -9.77 -17.19 -39.53
N ASN A 63 -9.57 -18.34 -38.87
CA ASN A 63 -10.43 -19.52 -38.99
C ASN A 63 -11.66 -19.55 -38.07
N MET A 64 -11.90 -18.52 -37.25
CA MET A 64 -13.04 -18.53 -36.32
C MET A 64 -14.40 -18.44 -37.02
N GLY A 65 -14.45 -17.87 -38.23
CA GLY A 65 -15.72 -17.65 -38.93
C GLY A 65 -16.60 -16.58 -38.29
N TRP A 66 -17.87 -16.53 -38.66
CA TRP A 66 -18.88 -15.65 -38.06
C TRP A 66 -20.21 -16.40 -37.87
N ASN A 67 -20.93 -16.11 -36.78
CA ASN A 67 -22.18 -16.79 -36.46
C ASN A 67 -23.37 -16.10 -37.16
N LEU A 68 -24.18 -16.86 -37.90
CA LEU A 68 -25.44 -16.44 -38.51
C LEU A 68 -26.63 -16.97 -37.71
N ALA A 69 -27.51 -16.07 -37.27
CA ALA A 69 -28.79 -16.40 -36.64
C ALA A 69 -29.94 -15.80 -37.45
N THR A 70 -31.00 -16.58 -37.65
CA THR A 70 -32.24 -16.13 -38.33
C THR A 70 -33.38 -16.07 -37.30
N ASN A 71 -34.44 -15.29 -37.58
CA ASN A 71 -35.62 -15.16 -36.71
C ASN A 71 -35.36 -14.70 -35.26
N GLY A 72 -34.25 -14.02 -34.98
CA GLY A 72 -33.97 -13.40 -33.68
C GLY A 72 -33.53 -14.36 -32.56
N VAL A 73 -33.26 -15.63 -32.88
CA VAL A 73 -32.87 -16.65 -31.89
C VAL A 73 -31.34 -16.83 -31.87
N ALA A 74 -30.66 -16.08 -31.01
CA ALA A 74 -29.20 -16.13 -30.90
C ALA A 74 -28.65 -17.48 -30.36
N THR A 75 -29.50 -18.29 -29.72
CA THR A 75 -29.11 -19.58 -29.11
C THR A 75 -28.91 -20.71 -30.12
N GLU A 76 -29.28 -20.52 -31.38
CA GLU A 76 -29.16 -21.52 -32.46
C GLU A 76 -28.29 -21.02 -33.63
N ALA A 77 -27.42 -20.05 -33.37
CA ALA A 77 -26.60 -19.46 -34.43
C ALA A 77 -25.64 -20.49 -35.05
N THR A 78 -25.61 -20.54 -36.38
CA THR A 78 -24.72 -21.43 -37.14
C THR A 78 -23.43 -20.71 -37.47
N ASN A 79 -22.28 -21.30 -37.15
CA ASN A 79 -20.98 -20.70 -37.47
C ASN A 79 -20.62 -20.92 -38.95
N VAL A 80 -20.41 -19.83 -39.69
CA VAL A 80 -19.98 -19.80 -41.09
C VAL A 80 -18.45 -19.70 -41.12
N LYS A 81 -17.77 -20.78 -41.51
CA LYS A 81 -16.29 -20.80 -41.53
C LYS A 81 -15.77 -20.03 -42.75
N PRO A 82 -14.50 -19.58 -42.74
CA PRO A 82 -13.91 -18.97 -43.94
C PRO A 82 -13.92 -19.94 -45.12
N GLY A 83 -14.47 -19.50 -46.24
CA GLY A 83 -14.67 -20.32 -47.44
C GLY A 83 -16.04 -20.98 -47.55
N ASP A 84 -16.84 -21.00 -46.46
CA ASP A 84 -18.23 -21.44 -46.52
C ASP A 84 -19.12 -20.32 -47.09
N PHE A 85 -20.20 -20.69 -47.76
CA PHE A 85 -21.17 -19.75 -48.34
C PHE A 85 -22.48 -19.79 -47.58
N VAL A 86 -23.10 -18.62 -47.43
CA VAL A 86 -24.49 -18.47 -47.01
C VAL A 86 -25.29 -18.09 -48.24
N ASP A 87 -26.22 -18.94 -48.64
CA ASP A 87 -27.11 -18.68 -49.76
C ASP A 87 -28.41 -18.04 -49.26
N PHE A 88 -28.72 -16.84 -49.77
CA PHE A 88 -30.01 -16.19 -49.56
C PHE A 88 -30.83 -16.34 -50.83
N SER A 89 -31.54 -17.45 -50.96
CA SER A 89 -32.43 -17.72 -52.09
C SER A 89 -33.80 -17.07 -51.88
N GLY A 90 -34.31 -16.40 -52.91
CA GLY A 90 -35.71 -15.95 -52.96
C GLY A 90 -36.69 -17.09 -53.21
N ASP A 91 -37.98 -16.79 -53.09
CA ASP A 91 -39.09 -17.69 -53.42
C ASP A 91 -40.09 -17.01 -54.38
N LYS A 92 -41.32 -17.52 -54.46
CA LYS A 92 -42.38 -16.96 -55.32
C LYS A 92 -42.75 -15.52 -54.94
N ASN A 93 -42.57 -15.12 -53.67
CA ASN A 93 -43.02 -13.84 -53.12
C ASN A 93 -41.88 -12.89 -52.78
N ILE A 94 -40.68 -13.42 -52.54
CA ILE A 94 -39.51 -12.67 -52.13
C ILE A 94 -38.40 -12.84 -53.18
N SER A 95 -37.90 -11.73 -53.71
CA SER A 95 -36.67 -11.71 -54.52
C SER A 95 -35.50 -11.28 -53.64
N VAL A 96 -34.40 -12.02 -53.76
CA VAL A 96 -33.13 -11.64 -53.17
C VAL A 96 -32.14 -11.36 -54.29
N SER A 97 -31.48 -10.20 -54.24
CA SER A 97 -30.41 -9.83 -55.15
C SER A 97 -29.26 -9.21 -54.36
N HIS A 98 -28.06 -9.16 -54.95
CA HIS A 98 -26.92 -8.50 -54.32
C HIS A 98 -26.21 -7.58 -55.30
N ASP A 99 -25.59 -6.53 -54.78
CA ASP A 99 -24.67 -5.66 -55.49
C ASP A 99 -23.40 -5.50 -54.65
N GLY A 100 -22.33 -6.18 -55.06
CA GLY A 100 -21.11 -6.31 -54.27
C GLY A 100 -21.38 -6.89 -52.88
N THR A 101 -21.23 -6.07 -51.84
CA THR A 101 -21.41 -6.44 -50.43
C THR A 101 -22.80 -6.14 -49.86
N LYS A 102 -23.73 -5.61 -50.67
CA LYS A 102 -25.11 -5.32 -50.24
C LYS A 102 -26.07 -6.40 -50.71
N VAL A 103 -26.81 -7.01 -49.79
CA VAL A 103 -27.94 -7.89 -50.10
C VAL A 103 -29.23 -7.06 -50.06
N GLN A 104 -29.99 -7.07 -51.15
CA GLN A 104 -31.34 -6.50 -51.25
C GLN A 104 -32.35 -7.64 -51.21
N VAL A 105 -33.29 -7.55 -50.27
CA VAL A 105 -34.45 -8.44 -50.19
C VAL A 105 -35.69 -7.58 -50.51
N LYS A 106 -36.44 -7.96 -51.54
CA LYS A 106 -37.64 -7.26 -52.00
C LYS A 106 -38.81 -8.22 -52.09
N LEU A 107 -40.02 -7.68 -51.96
CA LEU A 107 -41.21 -8.40 -52.41
C LEU A 107 -41.22 -8.41 -53.94
N ASN A 108 -41.62 -9.53 -54.53
CA ASN A 108 -41.86 -9.62 -55.97
C ASN A 108 -43.05 -8.74 -56.35
N GLU A 109 -43.05 -8.22 -57.58
CA GLU A 109 -44.17 -7.43 -58.10
C GLU A 109 -45.48 -8.21 -58.07
N ASN A 110 -45.39 -9.52 -58.27
CA ASN A 110 -46.50 -10.46 -58.13
C ASN A 110 -46.28 -11.31 -56.89
N ILE A 111 -47.20 -11.19 -55.92
CA ILE A 111 -47.16 -11.93 -54.66
C ILE A 111 -48.34 -12.91 -54.66
N ASP A 112 -48.04 -14.19 -54.50
CA ASP A 112 -49.00 -15.28 -54.36
C ASP A 112 -49.30 -15.55 -52.87
N VAL A 113 -50.50 -15.19 -52.43
CA VAL A 113 -50.94 -15.28 -51.03
C VAL A 113 -52.36 -15.84 -50.95
N ASN A 114 -52.57 -16.82 -50.07
CA ASN A 114 -53.88 -17.45 -49.88
C ASN A 114 -54.91 -16.56 -49.16
N SER A 115 -54.45 -15.61 -48.34
CA SER A 115 -55.31 -14.66 -47.63
C SER A 115 -54.53 -13.40 -47.25
N VAL A 116 -55.16 -12.23 -47.36
CA VAL A 116 -54.58 -10.95 -46.91
C VAL A 116 -55.49 -10.33 -45.85
N GLN A 117 -54.95 -10.04 -44.68
CA GLN A 117 -55.68 -9.39 -43.58
C GLN A 117 -55.33 -7.89 -43.57
N THR A 118 -56.27 -7.03 -43.99
CA THR A 118 -56.04 -5.59 -44.19
C THR A 118 -56.64 -4.74 -43.08
N ASN A 119 -56.09 -4.79 -41.87
CA ASN A 119 -56.65 -4.02 -40.73
C ASN A 119 -56.47 -2.48 -40.81
N ALA A 120 -55.87 -1.92 -41.86
CA ALA A 120 -55.63 -0.47 -41.94
C ALA A 120 -55.69 0.17 -43.35
N LEU A 121 -56.32 -0.47 -44.36
CA LEU A 121 -56.34 0.06 -45.73
C LEU A 121 -57.73 0.41 -46.31
N ASN A 122 -58.79 0.37 -45.52
CA ASN A 122 -60.14 0.68 -46.04
C ASN A 122 -60.52 2.18 -46.01
N SER A 123 -59.71 3.07 -45.43
CA SER A 123 -60.09 4.49 -45.30
C SER A 123 -59.38 5.47 -46.24
N LYS A 124 -58.38 5.03 -47.04
CA LYS A 124 -57.61 5.95 -47.92
C LYS A 124 -57.48 5.52 -49.37
N TYR A 125 -57.63 4.25 -49.73
CA TYR A 125 -57.28 3.78 -51.08
C TYR A 125 -58.26 2.82 -51.78
N ASN A 126 -59.47 2.56 -51.28
CA ASN A 126 -60.50 1.72 -51.95
C ASN A 126 -59.91 0.51 -52.72
N LEU A 127 -59.11 -0.32 -52.03
CA LEU A 127 -58.52 -1.50 -52.64
C LEU A 127 -59.54 -2.65 -52.60
N SER A 128 -60.24 -2.84 -53.73
CA SER A 128 -61.02 -4.03 -54.05
C SER A 128 -60.13 -5.24 -54.27
N VAL A 129 -60.35 -6.32 -53.53
CA VAL A 129 -59.74 -7.63 -53.77
C VAL A 129 -60.76 -8.56 -54.43
N GLY A 130 -60.53 -8.91 -55.69
CA GLY A 130 -61.24 -9.99 -56.36
C GLY A 130 -60.54 -10.33 -57.65
N THR A 131 -59.76 -11.41 -57.65
CA THR A 131 -59.23 -12.00 -58.88
C THR A 131 -60.35 -12.65 -59.67
N MET A 132 -60.31 -12.44 -60.98
CA MET A 132 -61.21 -12.94 -62.00
C MET A 132 -61.28 -14.48 -61.94
N ALA A 133 -62.48 -15.06 -61.81
CA ALA A 133 -62.67 -16.47 -62.11
C ALA A 133 -62.66 -16.66 -63.64
N GLU A 134 -62.13 -17.79 -64.10
CA GLU A 134 -61.85 -18.16 -65.50
C GLU A 134 -63.09 -18.12 -66.45
N ASN A 135 -64.28 -17.86 -65.89
CA ASN A 135 -65.58 -17.75 -66.56
C ASN A 135 -66.09 -16.31 -66.74
N GLY A 136 -65.29 -15.28 -66.46
CA GLY A 136 -65.61 -13.88 -66.80
C GLY A 136 -66.71 -13.22 -65.96
N ILE A 137 -67.04 -13.77 -64.78
CA ILE A 137 -68.05 -13.23 -63.86
C ILE A 137 -67.38 -12.35 -62.81
N MET A 138 -67.84 -11.09 -62.68
CA MET A 138 -67.37 -10.13 -61.67
C MET A 138 -68.29 -10.14 -60.44
N PRO A 139 -67.78 -10.31 -59.21
CA PRO A 139 -68.52 -9.98 -58.00
C PRO A 139 -68.41 -8.47 -57.71
N PHE A 140 -69.52 -7.89 -57.28
CA PHE A 140 -69.71 -6.59 -56.61
C PHE A 140 -68.44 -5.74 -56.38
N PHE A 141 -68.18 -4.77 -57.26
CA PHE A 141 -67.27 -3.67 -56.95
C PHE A 141 -67.80 -2.33 -57.47
N VAL A 142 -67.48 -1.29 -56.71
CA VAL A 142 -67.54 0.11 -57.16
C VAL A 142 -66.23 0.39 -57.88
N ASN A 143 -66.29 0.87 -59.13
CA ASN A 143 -65.07 1.20 -59.88
C ASN A 143 -64.41 2.49 -59.33
N SER A 144 -63.22 2.85 -59.81
CA SER A 144 -62.51 4.07 -59.39
C SER A 144 -63.20 5.39 -59.77
N THR A 145 -64.30 5.37 -60.54
CA THR A 145 -65.15 6.53 -60.86
C THR A 145 -66.42 6.61 -60.01
N GLY A 146 -66.67 5.63 -59.13
CA GLY A 146 -67.80 5.63 -58.18
C GLY A 146 -69.05 4.87 -58.66
N ASP A 147 -68.98 4.16 -59.79
CA ASP A 147 -70.14 3.44 -60.34
C ASP A 147 -70.29 2.04 -59.72
N PHE A 148 -71.51 1.69 -59.28
CA PHE A 148 -71.84 0.40 -58.69
C PHE A 148 -72.40 -0.56 -59.74
N TYR A 149 -71.73 -1.70 -59.94
CA TYR A 149 -72.19 -2.76 -60.86
C TYR A 149 -72.58 -4.02 -60.08
N ALA A 150 -73.82 -4.48 -60.31
CA ALA A 150 -74.31 -5.76 -59.82
C ALA A 150 -74.93 -6.58 -60.96
N ALA A 151 -75.02 -7.90 -60.76
CA ALA A 151 -75.63 -8.85 -61.68
C ALA A 151 -75.07 -8.79 -63.12
N HIS A 152 -73.79 -9.14 -63.30
CA HIS A 152 -73.16 -9.28 -64.64
C HIS A 152 -73.21 -8.00 -65.51
N ASN A 153 -72.92 -6.83 -64.95
CA ASN A 153 -72.98 -5.52 -65.63
C ASN A 153 -74.37 -5.13 -66.16
N LYS A 154 -75.45 -5.80 -65.71
CA LYS A 154 -76.83 -5.51 -66.14
C LYS A 154 -77.57 -4.56 -65.21
N PHE A 155 -77.03 -4.26 -64.04
CA PHE A 155 -77.52 -3.24 -63.13
C PHE A 155 -76.38 -2.29 -62.80
N HIS A 156 -76.46 -1.05 -63.26
CA HIS A 156 -75.51 -0.01 -62.90
C HIS A 156 -76.20 1.17 -62.19
N VAL A 157 -75.54 1.69 -61.16
CA VAL A 157 -75.86 2.98 -60.54
C VAL A 157 -74.65 3.87 -60.76
N ASP A 158 -74.81 4.96 -61.52
CA ASP A 158 -73.70 5.88 -61.76
C ASP A 158 -73.41 6.80 -60.56
N LYS A 159 -72.30 7.53 -60.64
CA LYS A 159 -71.87 8.52 -59.63
C LYS A 159 -72.92 9.61 -59.28
N ASP A 160 -73.97 9.80 -60.09
CA ASP A 160 -75.02 10.79 -59.88
C ASP A 160 -76.34 10.15 -59.37
N GLY A 161 -76.32 8.83 -59.10
CA GLY A 161 -77.46 8.08 -58.55
C GLY A 161 -78.44 7.58 -59.61
N LYS A 162 -78.10 7.66 -60.90
CA LYS A 162 -78.95 7.18 -62.00
C LYS A 162 -78.81 5.67 -62.15
N VAL A 163 -79.96 4.98 -62.09
CA VAL A 163 -80.03 3.52 -62.26
C VAL A 163 -80.29 3.20 -63.72
N THR A 164 -79.40 2.43 -64.36
CA THR A 164 -79.59 1.96 -65.73
C THR A 164 -79.44 0.45 -65.76
N ALA A 165 -80.50 -0.25 -66.18
CA ALA A 165 -80.52 -1.70 -66.29
C ALA A 165 -80.59 -2.15 -67.76
N THR A 166 -79.67 -3.02 -68.19
CA THR A 166 -79.66 -3.57 -69.56
C THR A 166 -80.28 -4.96 -69.56
N ALA A 167 -81.52 -5.04 -70.07
CA ALA A 167 -82.32 -6.23 -70.41
C ALA A 167 -81.97 -7.56 -69.69
N GLY A 168 -82.77 -7.85 -68.66
CA GLY A 168 -82.93 -9.14 -68.01
C GLY A 168 -84.02 -9.06 -66.94
N GLU A 169 -85.25 -9.36 -67.34
CA GLU A 169 -86.46 -9.62 -66.52
C GLU A 169 -86.56 -8.96 -65.13
N ILE A 170 -86.75 -7.64 -65.07
CA ILE A 170 -87.64 -6.99 -64.08
C ILE A 170 -88.39 -5.87 -64.81
N GLY A 171 -89.71 -5.84 -64.63
CA GLY A 171 -90.70 -5.17 -65.48
C GLY A 171 -90.56 -3.65 -65.67
N ASN A 172 -90.91 -3.24 -66.88
CA ASN A 172 -91.04 -1.87 -67.35
C ASN A 172 -92.04 -1.06 -66.50
N VAL A 173 -91.52 -0.14 -65.69
CA VAL A 173 -92.21 1.12 -65.38
C VAL A 173 -91.21 2.24 -65.57
N VAL A 174 -91.30 2.93 -66.71
CA VAL A 174 -90.51 4.13 -66.96
C VAL A 174 -91.30 5.32 -66.43
N LEU A 175 -90.83 5.90 -65.34
CA LEU A 175 -91.33 7.17 -64.82
C LEU A 175 -90.46 8.30 -65.38
N GLN A 176 -91.06 9.22 -66.12
CA GLN A 176 -90.45 10.51 -66.41
C GLN A 176 -91.08 11.52 -65.45
N ASN A 177 -90.29 12.03 -64.49
CA ASN A 177 -90.73 12.97 -63.45
C ASN A 177 -91.96 12.50 -62.63
N GLY A 178 -92.12 11.18 -62.43
CA GLY A 178 -93.13 10.64 -61.51
C GLY A 178 -94.57 10.56 -62.04
N VAL A 179 -94.80 10.77 -63.34
CA VAL A 179 -96.11 10.54 -63.99
C VAL A 179 -96.01 9.36 -64.96
N TYR A 180 -97.06 8.54 -65.06
CA TYR A 180 -97.24 7.59 -66.16
C TYR A 180 -97.33 8.38 -67.47
N TYR A 181 -96.21 8.43 -68.21
CA TYR A 181 -96.16 9.11 -69.49
C TYR A 181 -96.57 8.13 -70.59
N GLY A 182 -97.74 8.41 -71.19
CA GLY A 182 -98.48 7.51 -72.08
C GLY A 182 -99.63 6.82 -71.34
N HIS A 183 -100.87 7.08 -71.77
CA HIS A 183 -102.14 6.82 -71.07
C HIS A 183 -102.44 5.33 -70.73
N SER A 184 -101.73 4.72 -69.78
CA SER A 184 -102.08 3.41 -69.21
C SER A 184 -101.45 3.18 -67.85
N THR A 185 -102.19 2.60 -66.91
CA THR A 185 -101.66 2.08 -65.62
C THR A 185 -102.00 0.59 -65.50
N LEU A 186 -101.05 -0.19 -64.97
CA LEU A 186 -101.24 -1.60 -64.62
C LEU A 186 -101.15 -1.73 -63.11
N GLN A 187 -102.25 -2.16 -62.49
CA GLN A 187 -102.32 -2.40 -61.06
C GLN A 187 -102.92 -3.78 -60.82
N ASP A 188 -102.13 -4.63 -60.16
CA ASP A 188 -102.55 -5.89 -59.54
C ASP A 188 -103.58 -6.71 -60.35
N GLY A 189 -103.24 -6.99 -61.61
CA GLY A 189 -104.02 -7.85 -62.49
C GLY A 189 -105.15 -7.20 -63.29
N SER A 190 -105.29 -5.87 -63.26
CA SER A 190 -106.32 -5.13 -64.03
C SER A 190 -105.73 -3.93 -64.79
N LEU A 191 -106.31 -3.61 -65.96
CA LEU A 191 -105.84 -2.55 -66.87
C LEU A 191 -106.85 -1.39 -66.95
N LEU A 192 -106.33 -0.17 -66.81
CA LEU A 192 -107.09 1.08 -66.98
C LEU A 192 -106.59 1.88 -68.18
N LEU A 193 -107.51 2.19 -69.11
CA LEU A 193 -107.27 2.99 -70.32
C LEU A 193 -108.20 4.20 -70.38
N THR A 194 -107.65 5.32 -70.84
CA THR A 194 -108.37 6.58 -71.10
C THR A 194 -108.23 6.92 -72.58
N ASP A 195 -109.34 7.21 -73.26
CA ASP A 195 -109.30 7.70 -74.64
C ASP A 195 -109.19 9.24 -74.73
N ASP A 196 -108.89 9.75 -75.93
CA ASP A 196 -108.69 11.18 -76.22
C ASP A 196 -109.98 12.01 -76.15
N ASN A 197 -111.12 11.36 -75.99
CA ASN A 197 -112.43 11.98 -75.80
C ASN A 197 -112.85 11.98 -74.31
N GLY A 198 -111.99 11.48 -73.41
CA GLY A 198 -112.17 11.49 -71.96
C GLY A 198 -112.96 10.31 -71.37
N ASN A 199 -113.22 9.24 -72.13
CA ASN A 199 -113.92 8.06 -71.60
C ASN A 199 -112.93 7.00 -71.10
N HIS A 200 -113.26 6.39 -69.96
CA HIS A 200 -112.42 5.38 -69.32
C HIS A 200 -113.03 3.99 -69.42
N SER A 201 -112.19 3.01 -69.75
CA SER A 201 -112.56 1.59 -69.71
C SER A 201 -111.63 0.80 -68.78
N TYR A 202 -112.23 -0.11 -68.02
CA TYR A 202 -111.59 -0.94 -67.00
C TYR A 202 -111.78 -2.42 -67.34
N ILE A 203 -110.74 -3.25 -67.20
CA ILE A 203 -110.81 -4.70 -67.37
C ILE A 203 -110.08 -5.40 -66.22
N ASP A 204 -110.78 -6.31 -65.54
CA ASP A 204 -110.23 -7.28 -64.59
C ASP A 204 -110.49 -8.73 -65.05
N ALA A 205 -110.01 -9.72 -64.29
CA ALA A 205 -110.07 -11.13 -64.69
C ALA A 205 -111.50 -11.76 -64.74
N LYS A 206 -112.57 -11.04 -64.40
CA LYS A 206 -113.95 -11.57 -64.49
C LYS A 206 -114.97 -10.62 -65.13
N SER A 207 -114.71 -9.32 -65.31
CA SER A 207 -115.65 -8.41 -65.97
C SER A 207 -115.01 -7.16 -66.61
N ALA A 208 -115.77 -6.49 -67.49
CA ALA A 208 -115.37 -5.25 -68.17
C ALA A 208 -116.56 -4.27 -68.29
N LYS A 209 -116.31 -2.97 -68.14
CA LYS A 209 -117.29 -1.89 -68.42
C LYS A 209 -116.78 -0.95 -69.51
N LEU A 210 -117.60 -0.73 -70.54
CA LEU A 210 -117.24 -0.15 -71.83
C LEU A 210 -118.05 1.13 -72.15
N GLY A 211 -117.34 2.25 -72.30
CA GLY A 211 -117.63 3.33 -73.25
C GLY A 211 -118.91 4.17 -73.12
N LYS A 212 -120.12 3.62 -73.31
CA LYS A 212 -121.37 4.42 -73.54
C LYS A 212 -122.53 4.15 -72.59
N VAL A 213 -122.50 3.07 -71.81
CA VAL A 213 -123.49 2.81 -70.75
C VAL A 213 -123.17 3.67 -69.55
N THR A 214 -124.09 4.55 -69.16
CA THR A 214 -123.90 5.46 -68.03
C THR A 214 -124.64 4.91 -66.82
N VAL A 215 -123.90 4.56 -65.77
CA VAL A 215 -124.47 4.32 -64.45
C VAL A 215 -124.39 5.65 -63.71
N ALA A 216 -125.54 6.28 -63.49
CA ALA A 216 -125.65 7.56 -62.78
C ALA A 216 -125.58 7.35 -61.26
N GLU A 217 -125.31 8.43 -60.51
CA GLU A 217 -125.02 8.41 -59.07
C GLU A 217 -126.21 7.95 -58.20
N ASP A 218 -127.44 8.13 -58.67
CA ASP A 218 -128.67 7.63 -58.03
C ASP A 218 -128.91 6.13 -58.28
N GLY A 219 -127.94 5.45 -58.90
CA GLY A 219 -128.03 4.04 -59.28
C GLY A 219 -128.86 3.79 -60.54
N LYS A 220 -129.31 4.85 -61.22
CA LYS A 220 -130.06 4.70 -62.47
C LYS A 220 -129.11 4.32 -63.61
N ILE A 221 -129.38 3.19 -64.23
CA ILE A 221 -128.63 2.72 -65.39
C ILE A 221 -129.32 3.24 -66.64
N SER A 222 -128.64 4.12 -67.37
CA SER A 222 -129.17 4.80 -68.55
C SER A 222 -128.37 4.47 -69.80
N GLY A 223 -129.05 4.43 -70.95
CA GLY A 223 -128.51 3.90 -72.20
C GLY A 223 -128.61 2.37 -72.34
N VAL A 224 -129.40 1.69 -71.49
CA VAL A 224 -129.72 0.26 -71.63
C VAL A 224 -130.88 0.07 -72.61
N ALA A 225 -130.66 -0.66 -73.71
CA ALA A 225 -131.70 -1.00 -74.67
C ALA A 225 -132.71 -2.00 -74.07
N ALA A 226 -133.92 -2.13 -74.66
CA ALA A 226 -134.90 -3.12 -74.18
C ALA A 226 -134.35 -4.54 -74.36
N GLY A 227 -134.30 -5.31 -73.27
CA GLY A 227 -133.82 -6.69 -73.28
C GLY A 227 -134.85 -7.67 -73.84
N ALA A 228 -134.45 -8.86 -74.30
CA ALA A 228 -135.43 -9.87 -74.71
C ALA A 228 -136.25 -10.39 -73.51
N ILE A 229 -137.57 -10.52 -73.63
CA ILE A 229 -138.44 -11.15 -72.61
C ILE A 229 -138.73 -12.59 -73.05
N THR A 230 -137.77 -13.48 -72.79
CA THR A 230 -137.84 -14.93 -73.04
C THR A 230 -137.22 -15.66 -71.85
N ALA A 231 -137.49 -16.97 -71.72
CA ALA A 231 -137.03 -17.77 -70.58
C ALA A 231 -135.49 -17.88 -70.47
N ASP A 232 -134.77 -17.54 -71.54
CA ASP A 232 -133.34 -17.80 -71.69
C ASP A 232 -132.54 -16.49 -71.81
N SER A 233 -133.23 -15.34 -71.74
CA SER A 233 -132.61 -14.02 -71.85
C SER A 233 -131.78 -13.70 -70.61
N SER A 234 -130.56 -13.23 -70.83
CA SER A 234 -129.66 -12.69 -69.79
C SER A 234 -129.62 -11.16 -69.83
N ASP A 235 -130.46 -10.54 -70.68
CA ASP A 235 -130.47 -9.11 -70.89
C ASP A 235 -131.11 -8.40 -69.69
N ALA A 236 -130.61 -7.20 -69.40
CA ALA A 236 -131.28 -6.31 -68.46
C ALA A 236 -132.60 -5.80 -69.08
N VAL A 237 -133.72 -6.08 -68.43
CA VAL A 237 -135.02 -5.50 -68.82
C VAL A 237 -135.13 -4.05 -68.35
N ASN A 238 -135.68 -3.17 -69.17
CA ASN A 238 -135.81 -1.75 -68.85
C ASN A 238 -137.22 -1.40 -68.33
N GLY A 239 -137.40 -0.14 -67.89
CA GLY A 239 -138.64 0.29 -67.23
C GLY A 239 -139.92 0.17 -68.06
N SER A 240 -139.85 0.21 -69.41
CA SER A 240 -141.05 0.01 -70.24
C SER A 240 -141.53 -1.44 -70.25
N GLN A 241 -140.63 -2.41 -70.03
CA GLN A 241 -140.95 -3.84 -69.97
C GLN A 241 -141.63 -4.23 -68.65
N LEU A 242 -141.29 -3.57 -67.54
CA LEU A 242 -141.91 -3.80 -66.22
C LEU A 242 -143.33 -3.19 -66.13
N HIS A 243 -143.58 -2.09 -66.82
CA HIS A 243 -144.91 -1.46 -66.89
C HIS A 243 -145.95 -2.33 -67.62
N ALA A 244 -145.52 -3.12 -68.62
CA ALA A 244 -146.37 -4.09 -69.30
C ALA A 244 -146.80 -5.26 -68.38
N VAL A 245 -145.91 -5.71 -67.49
CA VAL A 245 -146.21 -6.75 -66.48
C VAL A 245 -147.22 -6.25 -65.42
N ALA A 246 -147.12 -4.99 -65.01
CA ALA A 246 -148.08 -4.39 -64.07
C ALA A 246 -149.51 -4.27 -64.64
N THR A 247 -149.66 -4.18 -65.96
CA THR A 247 -150.95 -4.17 -66.67
C THR A 247 -151.60 -5.58 -66.69
N GLU A 248 -150.79 -6.65 -66.62
CA GLU A 248 -151.28 -8.04 -66.59
C GLU A 248 -151.70 -8.49 -65.18
N ALA A 249 -151.09 -7.93 -64.13
CA ALA A 249 -151.42 -8.25 -62.74
C ALA A 249 -152.82 -7.78 -62.28
N GLY A 250 -153.49 -6.87 -63.03
CA GLY A 250 -154.89 -6.44 -62.79
C GLY A 250 -155.96 -7.40 -63.33
N LYS A 251 -155.55 -8.49 -63.99
CA LYS A 251 -156.42 -9.50 -64.60
C LYS A 251 -156.59 -10.71 -63.67
N HIS A 252 -157.56 -10.59 -62.77
CA HIS A 252 -158.40 -11.69 -62.26
C HIS A 252 -157.91 -12.57 -61.10
N SER A 253 -158.64 -12.44 -59.97
CA SER A 253 -158.84 -13.49 -58.96
C SER A 253 -159.63 -14.64 -59.56
N LYS A 254 -159.02 -15.83 -59.59
CA LYS A 254 -159.62 -17.10 -60.01
C LYS A 254 -159.75 -17.99 -58.76
N VAL A 255 -160.98 -18.32 -58.33
CA VAL A 255 -161.18 -19.42 -57.38
C VAL A 255 -161.40 -20.67 -58.22
N VAL A 256 -160.41 -21.56 -58.20
CA VAL A 256 -160.48 -22.88 -58.83
C VAL A 256 -160.79 -23.93 -57.78
N ASN A 257 -161.29 -25.07 -58.22
CA ASN A 257 -161.29 -26.29 -57.41
C ASN A 257 -159.94 -26.50 -56.71
N GLY A 258 -160.00 -26.87 -55.44
CA GLY A 258 -158.84 -27.27 -54.65
C GLY A 258 -158.83 -28.78 -54.38
N SER A 259 -157.69 -29.29 -53.93
CA SER A 259 -157.46 -30.73 -53.74
C SER A 259 -158.47 -31.42 -52.82
N ASN A 260 -159.07 -30.67 -51.88
CA ASN A 260 -160.10 -31.18 -50.97
C ASN A 260 -161.45 -30.55 -51.17
N ILE A 261 -161.56 -29.59 -52.08
CA ILE A 261 -162.75 -28.77 -52.23
C ILE A 261 -163.16 -28.62 -53.69
N ASN A 262 -164.40 -28.94 -53.98
CA ASN A 262 -165.06 -28.71 -55.26
C ASN A 262 -165.87 -27.40 -55.18
N VAL A 263 -165.63 -26.48 -56.10
CA VAL A 263 -166.20 -25.12 -56.16
C VAL A 263 -167.15 -25.00 -57.35
N GLU A 264 -168.38 -24.56 -57.09
CA GLU A 264 -169.38 -24.19 -58.09
C GLU A 264 -169.55 -22.66 -58.09
N GLU A 265 -169.43 -22.02 -59.26
CA GLU A 265 -169.45 -20.56 -59.43
C GLU A 265 -170.80 -20.03 -59.93
N PHE A 266 -171.22 -18.86 -59.45
CA PHE A 266 -172.29 -18.05 -60.04
C PHE A 266 -172.07 -16.55 -59.81
N ASP A 267 -172.52 -15.72 -60.75
CA ASP A 267 -172.35 -14.26 -60.71
C ASP A 267 -173.45 -13.56 -59.90
N ASN A 268 -173.08 -12.52 -59.13
CA ASN A 268 -174.00 -11.60 -58.47
C ASN A 268 -173.43 -10.16 -58.47
N ASP A 269 -174.01 -9.26 -59.27
CA ASP A 269 -173.65 -7.83 -59.38
C ASP A 269 -172.15 -7.52 -59.60
N GLY A 270 -171.52 -8.19 -60.58
CA GLY A 270 -170.12 -7.90 -60.97
C GLY A 270 -169.07 -8.43 -60.00
N GLN A 271 -169.49 -9.14 -58.96
CA GLN A 271 -168.64 -9.91 -58.06
C GLN A 271 -168.98 -11.41 -58.19
N LYS A 272 -167.94 -12.24 -58.27
CA LYS A 272 -168.05 -13.71 -58.35
C LYS A 272 -168.42 -14.29 -56.97
N ILE A 273 -169.53 -15.05 -56.86
CA ILE A 273 -169.88 -15.84 -55.66
C ILE A 273 -169.58 -17.34 -55.92
N TYR A 274 -168.92 -18.00 -54.97
CA TYR A 274 -168.46 -19.39 -55.08
C TYR A 274 -169.04 -20.28 -53.97
N LYS A 275 -169.69 -21.40 -54.32
CA LYS A 275 -170.16 -22.46 -53.40
C LYS A 275 -169.14 -23.59 -53.34
N VAL A 276 -168.68 -23.97 -52.14
CA VAL A 276 -167.53 -24.88 -51.95
C VAL A 276 -167.92 -26.14 -51.15
N ASN A 277 -167.76 -27.34 -51.73
CA ASN A 277 -168.01 -28.69 -51.16
C ASN A 277 -166.68 -29.44 -50.91
N LEU A 278 -166.62 -30.48 -50.05
CA LEU A 278 -165.39 -31.28 -49.81
C LEU A 278 -165.28 -32.56 -50.69
N ASN A 279 -164.07 -32.98 -51.06
CA ASN A 279 -163.73 -34.17 -51.88
C ASN A 279 -163.66 -35.48 -51.03
N LYS A 280 -163.71 -36.65 -51.69
CA LYS A 280 -163.64 -37.99 -51.02
C LYS A 280 -162.28 -38.26 -50.34
N ASP A 281 -161.19 -37.83 -50.97
CA ASP A 281 -159.84 -37.85 -50.38
C ASP A 281 -159.52 -36.45 -49.85
N ILE A 282 -159.06 -36.37 -48.60
CA ILE A 282 -158.78 -35.11 -47.90
C ILE A 282 -157.27 -35.00 -47.62
N MET A 283 -156.61 -34.04 -48.26
CA MET A 283 -155.29 -33.52 -47.88
C MET A 283 -155.39 -32.64 -46.63
N LEU A 284 -155.10 -33.18 -45.44
CA LEU A 284 -155.11 -32.36 -44.22
C LEU A 284 -153.85 -31.47 -44.15
N GLY A 285 -153.97 -30.23 -44.63
CA GLY A 285 -152.94 -29.18 -44.61
C GLY A 285 -152.96 -28.31 -45.88
N ASP A 286 -152.74 -27.01 -45.75
CA ASP A 286 -152.58 -26.10 -46.89
C ASP A 286 -151.15 -26.16 -47.46
N LEU A 287 -150.92 -25.54 -48.61
CA LEU A 287 -149.60 -25.47 -49.25
C LEU A 287 -148.58 -24.63 -48.45
N THR A 288 -148.89 -24.15 -47.23
CA THR A 288 -148.09 -23.12 -46.55
C THR A 288 -148.01 -23.16 -45.01
N GLY A 289 -148.51 -24.19 -44.31
CA GLY A 289 -148.45 -24.22 -42.83
C GLY A 289 -148.60 -25.60 -42.20
N LYS A 290 -147.54 -26.41 -42.30
CA LYS A 290 -147.42 -27.82 -41.87
C LYS A 290 -147.66 -28.06 -40.36
N TYR A 291 -148.88 -28.43 -39.92
CA TYR A 291 -149.10 -29.42 -38.83
C TYR A 291 -150.52 -30.00 -38.89
N VAL A 292 -150.64 -31.32 -38.90
CA VAL A 292 -151.89 -32.00 -38.53
C VAL A 292 -151.92 -32.07 -37.00
N SER A 293 -152.85 -31.34 -36.35
CA SER A 293 -153.04 -31.44 -34.90
C SER A 293 -154.05 -32.55 -34.59
N ILE A 294 -153.61 -33.63 -33.95
CA ILE A 294 -154.49 -34.68 -33.41
C ILE A 294 -154.53 -34.48 -31.89
N SER A 295 -155.59 -33.83 -31.39
CA SER A 295 -155.79 -33.64 -29.95
C SER A 295 -156.76 -34.68 -29.41
N GLY A 296 -156.23 -35.66 -28.68
CA GLY A 296 -156.99 -36.70 -27.99
C GLY A 296 -156.02 -37.68 -27.32
N THR A 297 -156.38 -38.18 -26.14
CA THR A 297 -155.50 -39.02 -25.29
C THR A 297 -155.03 -40.32 -25.95
N ASN A 298 -155.65 -40.71 -27.08
CA ASN A 298 -155.38 -41.94 -27.84
C ASN A 298 -155.15 -41.69 -29.35
N GLY A 299 -154.66 -40.50 -29.75
CA GLY A 299 -154.35 -40.21 -31.16
C GLY A 299 -153.08 -40.93 -31.62
N THR A 300 -153.21 -42.08 -32.28
CA THR A 300 -152.07 -42.82 -32.87
C THR A 300 -152.03 -42.61 -34.39
N ILE A 301 -150.86 -42.26 -34.94
CA ILE A 301 -150.58 -42.35 -36.38
C ILE A 301 -149.77 -43.62 -36.60
N GLU A 302 -150.41 -44.72 -36.99
CA GLU A 302 -149.72 -45.95 -37.43
C GLU A 302 -149.45 -45.88 -38.94
N THR A 303 -148.17 -45.79 -39.32
CA THR A 303 -147.72 -45.96 -40.70
C THR A 303 -146.84 -47.21 -40.78
N THR A 304 -147.09 -48.10 -41.73
CA THR A 304 -146.26 -49.29 -41.95
C THR A 304 -144.98 -49.00 -42.76
N GLY A 305 -144.55 -47.72 -42.84
CA GLY A 305 -143.40 -47.22 -43.61
C GLY A 305 -142.87 -45.85 -43.14
N TYR A 306 -141.85 -45.31 -43.84
CA TYR A 306 -141.16 -44.05 -43.49
C TYR A 306 -142.05 -42.80 -43.64
N ILE A 307 -141.92 -41.87 -42.68
CA ILE A 307 -142.58 -40.56 -42.66
C ILE A 307 -141.60 -39.51 -43.21
N ALA A 308 -141.86 -38.96 -44.39
CA ALA A 308 -141.01 -37.93 -45.01
C ALA A 308 -141.45 -36.52 -44.62
N THR A 309 -140.66 -35.83 -43.78
CA THR A 309 -140.85 -34.39 -43.49
C THR A 309 -139.67 -33.57 -44.01
N LYS A 310 -139.95 -32.45 -44.70
CA LYS A 310 -138.91 -31.60 -45.34
C LYS A 310 -138.17 -30.63 -44.40
N ASP A 311 -138.67 -30.37 -43.18
CA ASP A 311 -138.09 -29.33 -42.32
C ASP A 311 -137.57 -29.87 -40.97
N ARG A 312 -138.43 -30.39 -40.06
CA ARG A 312 -138.06 -30.92 -38.72
C ARG A 312 -139.09 -31.94 -38.19
N VAL A 313 -138.63 -32.97 -37.46
CA VAL A 313 -139.48 -33.85 -36.62
C VAL A 313 -139.33 -33.41 -35.16
N TYR A 314 -140.42 -33.06 -34.48
CA TYR A 314 -140.42 -32.90 -33.02
C TYR A 314 -140.63 -34.27 -32.38
N ALA A 315 -139.55 -34.87 -31.89
CA ALA A 315 -139.62 -36.03 -31.01
C ALA A 315 -139.90 -35.53 -29.58
N ASP A 316 -141.06 -35.87 -29.02
CA ASP A 316 -141.29 -35.67 -27.60
C ASP A 316 -140.33 -36.57 -26.80
N LYS A 317 -140.07 -36.23 -25.53
CA LYS A 317 -139.02 -36.84 -24.69
C LYS A 317 -139.05 -38.38 -24.75
N GLY A 318 -138.13 -38.99 -25.52
CA GLY A 318 -138.01 -40.44 -25.68
C GLY A 318 -138.36 -41.04 -27.06
N ALA A 319 -138.65 -40.23 -28.09
CA ALA A 319 -138.84 -40.77 -29.45
C ALA A 319 -137.49 -41.02 -30.18
N LYS A 320 -137.30 -42.26 -30.67
CA LYS A 320 -136.15 -42.68 -31.49
C LYS A 320 -136.34 -42.28 -32.96
N LEU A 321 -135.37 -41.55 -33.52
CA LEU A 321 -135.21 -41.37 -34.96
C LEU A 321 -134.11 -42.32 -35.44
N ALA A 322 -134.46 -43.58 -35.72
CA ALA A 322 -133.59 -44.69 -36.16
C ALA A 322 -132.24 -44.85 -35.43
N ASP A 323 -131.25 -43.98 -35.68
CA ASP A 323 -129.87 -44.05 -35.16
C ASP A 323 -129.48 -42.89 -34.22
N ILE A 324 -130.37 -41.91 -33.99
CA ILE A 324 -130.14 -40.78 -33.08
C ILE A 324 -131.16 -40.82 -31.95
N ASP A 325 -130.66 -40.92 -30.72
CA ASP A 325 -131.42 -40.80 -29.47
C ASP A 325 -131.38 -39.35 -28.99
N VAL A 326 -132.56 -38.73 -28.92
CA VAL A 326 -132.77 -37.41 -28.33
C VAL A 326 -133.48 -37.59 -26.99
N THR A 327 -132.71 -37.58 -25.90
CA THR A 327 -133.23 -37.75 -24.54
C THR A 327 -132.95 -36.50 -23.72
N GLY A 328 -134.02 -35.75 -23.40
CA GLY A 328 -133.93 -34.49 -22.67
C GLY A 328 -133.15 -33.44 -23.45
N ASN A 329 -132.01 -32.99 -22.91
CA ASN A 329 -131.12 -32.04 -23.54
C ASN A 329 -129.88 -32.68 -24.20
N LYS A 330 -129.87 -34.02 -24.31
CA LYS A 330 -128.79 -34.82 -24.91
C LYS A 330 -129.21 -35.35 -26.28
N ILE A 331 -128.38 -35.13 -27.28
CA ILE A 331 -128.46 -35.72 -28.63
C ILE A 331 -127.32 -36.73 -28.73
N SER A 332 -127.60 -38.00 -29.02
CA SER A 332 -126.56 -39.04 -29.07
C SER A 332 -126.81 -40.10 -30.13
N ASN A 333 -125.75 -40.74 -30.62
CA ASN A 333 -125.82 -41.91 -31.50
C ASN A 333 -125.14 -43.14 -30.84
N GLY A 334 -125.29 -43.26 -29.52
CA GLY A 334 -124.58 -44.23 -28.70
C GLY A 334 -123.32 -43.62 -28.07
N ALA A 335 -122.15 -43.81 -28.71
CA ALA A 335 -120.86 -43.41 -28.14
C ALA A 335 -120.58 -41.90 -28.21
N SER A 336 -121.13 -41.20 -29.20
CA SER A 336 -121.00 -39.74 -29.31
C SER A 336 -122.27 -39.05 -28.84
N SER A 337 -122.09 -37.93 -28.13
CA SER A 337 -123.20 -37.13 -27.65
C SER A 337 -122.89 -35.64 -27.58
N ILE A 338 -123.90 -34.84 -27.86
CA ILE A 338 -123.93 -33.40 -27.60
C ILE A 338 -124.96 -33.15 -26.50
N VAL A 339 -124.56 -32.48 -25.42
CA VAL A 339 -125.44 -32.07 -24.32
C VAL A 339 -125.56 -30.56 -24.31
N LEU A 340 -126.79 -30.07 -24.35
CA LEU A 340 -127.15 -28.65 -24.33
C LEU A 340 -127.70 -28.31 -22.94
N ASP A 341 -126.85 -28.04 -21.94
CA ASP A 341 -127.28 -27.87 -20.53
C ASP A 341 -127.90 -26.51 -20.19
N GLY A 342 -128.29 -25.75 -21.22
CA GLY A 342 -128.86 -24.41 -21.12
C GLY A 342 -127.81 -23.30 -21.00
N SER A 343 -126.62 -23.61 -20.46
CA SER A 343 -125.51 -22.66 -20.36
C SER A 343 -124.30 -23.04 -21.20
N ASN A 344 -124.11 -24.32 -21.53
CA ASN A 344 -122.96 -24.77 -22.30
C ASN A 344 -123.36 -25.84 -23.33
N VAL A 345 -122.49 -25.99 -24.33
CA VAL A 345 -122.50 -27.13 -25.24
C VAL A 345 -121.39 -28.09 -24.81
N LYS A 346 -121.74 -29.31 -24.41
CA LYS A 346 -120.79 -30.36 -24.05
C LYS A 346 -120.75 -31.44 -25.11
N VAL A 347 -119.57 -31.72 -25.64
CA VAL A 347 -119.32 -32.81 -26.60
C VAL A 347 -118.65 -33.96 -25.86
N ASN A 348 -119.30 -35.13 -25.85
CA ASN A 348 -118.86 -36.36 -25.20
C ASN A 348 -118.48 -36.20 -23.72
N ASP A 349 -119.08 -35.23 -23.02
CA ASP A 349 -118.73 -34.81 -21.65
C ASP A 349 -117.24 -34.41 -21.45
N LYS A 350 -116.49 -34.21 -22.55
CA LYS A 350 -115.06 -33.88 -22.54
C LYS A 350 -114.80 -32.43 -22.92
N VAL A 351 -115.36 -31.98 -24.05
CA VAL A 351 -115.19 -30.60 -24.54
C VAL A 351 -116.41 -29.79 -24.16
N THR A 352 -116.21 -28.64 -23.52
CA THR A 352 -117.29 -27.72 -23.13
C THR A 352 -117.07 -26.37 -23.81
N ILE A 353 -118.08 -25.88 -24.52
CA ILE A 353 -118.15 -24.52 -25.05
C ILE A 353 -119.12 -23.73 -24.17
N ASP A 354 -118.62 -22.70 -23.49
CA ASP A 354 -119.45 -21.83 -22.64
C ASP A 354 -120.15 -20.71 -23.41
N GLN A 355 -121.01 -19.94 -22.73
CA GLN A 355 -121.77 -18.83 -23.33
C GLN A 355 -120.89 -17.70 -23.89
N ASN A 356 -119.65 -17.58 -23.43
CA ASN A 356 -118.68 -16.59 -23.89
C ASN A 356 -117.81 -17.12 -25.04
N GLY A 357 -118.07 -18.35 -25.51
CA GLY A 357 -117.28 -19.01 -26.55
C GLY A 357 -115.97 -19.63 -26.05
N LYS A 358 -115.74 -19.70 -24.73
CA LYS A 358 -114.56 -20.37 -24.18
C LYS A 358 -114.72 -21.88 -24.37
N ILE A 359 -113.72 -22.47 -25.02
CA ILE A 359 -113.62 -23.92 -25.20
C ILE A 359 -112.70 -24.48 -24.12
N SER A 360 -113.21 -25.41 -23.33
CA SER A 360 -112.47 -26.08 -22.25
C SER A 360 -112.51 -27.60 -22.39
N GLY A 361 -111.53 -28.28 -21.81
CA GLY A 361 -111.38 -29.74 -21.94
C GLY A 361 -110.72 -30.21 -23.25
N VAL A 362 -110.11 -29.29 -24.01
CA VAL A 362 -109.26 -29.62 -25.16
C VAL A 362 -107.94 -30.21 -24.65
N ALA A 363 -107.69 -31.48 -24.98
CA ALA A 363 -106.41 -32.13 -24.70
C ALA A 363 -105.26 -31.43 -25.45
N ALA A 364 -104.02 -31.59 -25.00
CA ALA A 364 -102.88 -31.03 -25.72
C ALA A 364 -102.78 -31.68 -27.11
N GLY A 365 -102.79 -30.86 -28.16
CA GLY A 365 -102.67 -31.32 -29.54
C GLY A 365 -101.23 -31.72 -29.88
N GLU A 366 -101.04 -32.54 -30.91
CA GLU A 366 -99.69 -32.80 -31.41
C GLU A 366 -99.05 -31.51 -31.97
N ILE A 367 -97.78 -31.23 -31.63
CA ILE A 367 -97.01 -30.11 -32.20
C ILE A 367 -96.11 -30.67 -33.30
N SER A 368 -96.60 -30.67 -34.54
CA SER A 368 -95.86 -31.05 -35.73
C SER A 368 -96.32 -30.23 -36.93
N SER A 369 -95.51 -30.17 -38.00
CA SER A 369 -95.82 -29.36 -39.20
C SER A 369 -97.04 -29.83 -39.98
N THR A 370 -97.56 -31.02 -39.70
CA THR A 370 -98.74 -31.62 -40.35
C THR A 370 -99.94 -31.73 -39.42
N SER A 371 -99.79 -31.32 -38.15
CA SER A 371 -100.86 -31.44 -37.17
C SER A 371 -102.05 -30.57 -37.55
N THR A 372 -103.24 -31.14 -37.41
CA THR A 372 -104.52 -30.42 -37.51
C THR A 372 -105.22 -30.32 -36.15
N ASP A 373 -104.52 -30.74 -35.08
CA ASP A 373 -105.04 -30.70 -33.72
C ASP A 373 -105.13 -29.27 -33.21
N ALA A 374 -106.12 -29.01 -32.36
CA ALA A 374 -106.23 -27.75 -31.65
C ALA A 374 -105.16 -27.66 -30.55
N ILE A 375 -104.44 -26.54 -30.50
CA ILE A 375 -103.47 -26.23 -29.44
C ILE A 375 -104.19 -25.65 -28.24
N ASN A 376 -103.87 -26.13 -27.04
CA ASN A 376 -104.47 -25.64 -25.81
C ASN A 376 -103.62 -24.55 -25.12
N GLY A 377 -104.18 -23.93 -24.08
CA GLY A 377 -103.51 -22.85 -23.35
C GLY A 377 -102.17 -23.24 -22.70
N SER A 378 -102.00 -24.49 -22.28
CA SER A 378 -100.74 -24.96 -21.65
C SER A 378 -99.57 -25.02 -22.64
N GLN A 379 -99.85 -25.40 -23.89
CA GLN A 379 -98.83 -25.47 -24.95
C GLN A 379 -98.39 -24.07 -25.39
N LEU A 380 -99.34 -23.14 -25.55
CA LEU A 380 -99.02 -21.74 -25.84
C LEU A 380 -98.28 -21.06 -24.67
N HIS A 381 -98.67 -21.37 -23.44
CA HIS A 381 -97.97 -20.87 -22.25
C HIS A 381 -96.52 -21.37 -22.19
N GLN A 382 -96.25 -22.65 -22.46
CA GLN A 382 -94.88 -23.18 -22.53
C GLN A 382 -94.04 -22.45 -23.59
N THR A 383 -94.60 -22.16 -24.75
CA THR A 383 -93.92 -21.34 -25.77
C THR A 383 -93.61 -19.94 -25.24
N ASN A 384 -94.56 -19.31 -24.53
CA ASN A 384 -94.33 -17.98 -23.93
C ASN A 384 -93.26 -18.00 -22.83
N GLU A 385 -93.17 -19.06 -22.02
CA GLU A 385 -92.09 -19.24 -21.05
C GLU A 385 -90.72 -19.33 -21.75
N ASN A 386 -90.62 -20.07 -22.87
CA ASN A 386 -89.40 -20.15 -23.66
C ASN A 386 -89.03 -18.79 -24.27
N VAL A 387 -90.02 -18.02 -24.73
CA VAL A 387 -89.80 -16.64 -25.24
C VAL A 387 -89.33 -15.71 -24.12
N ALA A 388 -89.89 -15.83 -22.91
CA ALA A 388 -89.47 -15.06 -21.74
C ALA A 388 -88.03 -15.41 -21.34
N ALA A 389 -87.65 -16.69 -21.35
CA ALA A 389 -86.27 -17.13 -21.13
C ALA A 389 -85.31 -16.54 -22.18
N ASN A 390 -85.66 -16.62 -23.46
CA ASN A 390 -84.87 -16.01 -24.54
C ASN A 390 -84.71 -14.49 -24.34
N ARG A 391 -85.77 -13.80 -23.88
CA ARG A 391 -85.71 -12.36 -23.59
C ARG A 391 -84.71 -12.06 -22.48
N ALA A 392 -84.68 -12.87 -21.42
CA ALA A 392 -83.74 -12.73 -20.31
C ALA A 392 -82.29 -12.98 -20.76
N ASP A 393 -82.06 -14.00 -21.60
CA ASP A 393 -80.73 -14.27 -22.17
C ASP A 393 -80.26 -13.13 -23.08
N ILE A 394 -81.16 -12.54 -23.87
CA ILE A 394 -80.85 -11.35 -24.68
C ILE A 394 -80.47 -10.15 -23.80
N ASP A 395 -81.18 -9.92 -22.68
CA ASP A 395 -80.83 -8.86 -21.74
C ASP A 395 -79.48 -9.09 -21.07
N LYS A 396 -79.16 -10.34 -20.73
CA LYS A 396 -77.85 -10.72 -20.21
C LYS A 396 -76.75 -10.49 -21.24
N ASN A 397 -76.94 -10.95 -22.47
CA ASN A 397 -75.99 -10.73 -23.56
C ASN A 397 -75.76 -9.23 -23.81
N LYS A 398 -76.81 -8.41 -23.72
CA LYS A 398 -76.68 -6.95 -23.81
C LYS A 398 -75.79 -6.37 -22.70
N ALA A 399 -75.95 -6.84 -21.46
CA ALA A 399 -75.10 -6.42 -20.35
C ALA A 399 -73.64 -6.87 -20.51
N ASP A 400 -73.43 -8.12 -20.95
CA ASP A 400 -72.08 -8.67 -21.19
C ASP A 400 -71.36 -7.93 -22.32
N ILE A 401 -72.08 -7.57 -23.40
CA ILE A 401 -71.55 -6.73 -24.50
C ILE A 401 -71.16 -5.35 -23.99
N ALA A 402 -71.98 -4.71 -23.14
CA ALA A 402 -71.63 -3.42 -22.55
C ALA A 402 -70.40 -3.51 -21.63
N ALA A 403 -70.25 -4.60 -20.88
CA ALA A 403 -69.05 -4.86 -20.07
C ALA A 403 -67.81 -5.08 -20.96
N LEU A 404 -67.95 -5.76 -22.09
CA LEU A 404 -66.88 -5.94 -23.06
C LEU A 404 -66.45 -4.60 -23.69
N ASP A 405 -67.41 -3.74 -24.04
CA ASP A 405 -67.16 -2.40 -24.59
C ASP A 405 -66.36 -1.51 -23.62
N ASN A 406 -66.71 -1.54 -22.33
CA ASN A 406 -65.95 -0.86 -21.29
C ASN A 406 -64.50 -1.38 -21.18
N ARG A 407 -64.30 -2.70 -21.24
CA ARG A 407 -62.96 -3.31 -21.22
C ARG A 407 -62.13 -2.94 -22.45
N VAL A 408 -62.76 -2.92 -23.64
CA VAL A 408 -62.09 -2.51 -24.89
C VAL A 408 -61.68 -1.05 -24.81
N THR A 409 -62.55 -0.17 -24.30
CA THR A 409 -62.25 1.25 -24.11
C THR A 409 -61.09 1.46 -23.13
N LYS A 410 -61.06 0.70 -22.01
CA LYS A 410 -59.94 0.74 -21.06
C LYS A 410 -58.64 0.27 -21.69
N ASN A 411 -58.67 -0.83 -22.45
CA ASN A 411 -57.51 -1.31 -23.18
C ASN A 411 -57.00 -0.28 -24.19
N GLU A 412 -57.89 0.45 -24.86
CA GLU A 412 -57.50 1.52 -25.78
C GLU A 412 -56.75 2.66 -25.06
N GLN A 413 -57.21 3.03 -23.85
CA GLN A 413 -56.53 4.02 -23.01
C GLN A 413 -55.15 3.52 -22.53
N ASP A 414 -55.07 2.27 -22.08
CA ASP A 414 -53.81 1.68 -21.61
C ASP A 414 -52.79 1.55 -22.75
N ILE A 415 -53.24 1.20 -23.96
CA ILE A 415 -52.38 1.19 -25.16
C ILE A 415 -51.88 2.60 -25.49
N LYS A 416 -52.72 3.63 -25.39
CA LYS A 416 -52.32 5.04 -25.59
C LYS A 416 -51.27 5.46 -24.54
N GLN A 417 -51.42 5.05 -23.28
CA GLN A 417 -50.42 5.32 -22.24
C GLN A 417 -49.11 4.59 -22.51
N ASN A 418 -49.15 3.30 -22.84
CA ASN A 418 -47.96 2.52 -23.18
C ASN A 418 -47.20 3.13 -24.36
N ALA A 419 -47.89 3.66 -25.36
CA ALA A 419 -47.27 4.36 -26.48
C ALA A 419 -46.53 5.64 -26.03
N ALA A 420 -47.10 6.40 -25.09
CA ALA A 420 -46.46 7.58 -24.50
C ALA A 420 -45.21 7.20 -23.68
N ASP A 421 -45.31 6.16 -22.85
CA ASP A 421 -44.19 5.66 -22.04
C ASP A 421 -43.04 5.15 -22.93
N ILE A 422 -43.35 4.45 -24.02
CA ILE A 422 -42.36 4.03 -25.03
C ILE A 422 -41.69 5.24 -25.67
N ALA A 423 -42.45 6.29 -26.00
CA ALA A 423 -41.88 7.52 -26.56
C ALA A 423 -40.94 8.23 -25.57
N GLN A 424 -41.30 8.28 -24.28
CA GLN A 424 -40.44 8.83 -23.22
C GLN A 424 -39.16 7.99 -23.06
N ASN A 425 -39.29 6.66 -22.96
CA ASN A 425 -38.14 5.76 -22.88
C ASN A 425 -37.20 5.93 -24.07
N LYS A 426 -37.73 6.15 -25.28
CA LYS A 426 -36.93 6.43 -26.48
C LYS A 426 -36.14 7.74 -26.33
N ALA A 427 -36.73 8.78 -25.75
CA ALA A 427 -36.06 10.05 -25.48
C ALA A 427 -34.96 9.89 -24.41
N ASP A 428 -35.25 9.19 -23.31
CA ASP A 428 -34.29 8.95 -22.24
C ASP A 428 -33.09 8.12 -22.72
N ILE A 429 -33.32 7.11 -23.57
CA ILE A 429 -32.24 6.34 -24.23
C ILE A 429 -31.38 7.25 -25.11
N ALA A 430 -31.97 8.21 -25.82
CA ALA A 430 -31.22 9.16 -26.64
C ALA A 430 -30.34 10.08 -25.78
N THR A 431 -30.87 10.57 -24.65
CA THR A 431 -30.11 11.35 -23.65
C THR A 431 -28.96 10.53 -23.07
N ASN A 432 -29.23 9.31 -22.59
CA ASN A 432 -28.21 8.41 -22.06
C ASN A 432 -27.10 8.12 -23.09
N LYS A 433 -27.45 7.97 -24.37
CA LYS A 433 -26.47 7.79 -25.45
C LYS A 433 -25.56 9.02 -25.60
N ALA A 434 -26.12 10.22 -25.49
CA ALA A 434 -25.35 11.47 -25.54
C ALA A 434 -24.43 11.61 -24.31
N ASP A 435 -24.93 11.30 -23.11
CA ASP A 435 -24.15 11.34 -21.88
C ASP A 435 -23.00 10.33 -21.90
N ILE A 436 -23.22 9.12 -22.42
CA ILE A 436 -22.17 8.13 -22.63
C ILE A 436 -21.10 8.65 -23.60
N ALA A 437 -21.50 9.32 -24.68
CA ALA A 437 -20.54 9.91 -25.63
C ALA A 437 -19.70 11.02 -24.96
N THR A 438 -20.33 11.88 -24.16
CA THR A 438 -19.65 12.91 -23.36
C THR A 438 -18.69 12.28 -22.35
N ASN A 439 -19.13 11.27 -21.61
CA ASN A 439 -18.28 10.56 -20.66
C ASN A 439 -17.08 9.89 -21.34
N LYS A 440 -17.28 9.30 -22.52
CA LYS A 440 -16.18 8.74 -23.33
C LYS A 440 -15.16 9.82 -23.72
N ALA A 441 -15.62 11.00 -24.12
CA ALA A 441 -14.75 12.13 -24.44
C ALA A 441 -13.98 12.63 -23.20
N ASN A 442 -14.67 12.77 -22.07
CA ASN A 442 -14.06 13.17 -20.80
C ASN A 442 -13.01 12.16 -20.33
N ILE A 443 -13.26 10.86 -20.45
CA ILE A 443 -12.28 9.81 -20.12
C ILE A 443 -11.04 9.92 -21.01
N ALA A 444 -11.23 10.13 -22.32
CA ALA A 444 -10.11 10.32 -23.25
C ALA A 444 -9.29 11.57 -22.88
N GLN A 445 -9.96 12.65 -22.48
CA GLN A 445 -9.32 13.88 -22.02
C GLN A 445 -8.55 13.65 -20.71
N ASN A 446 -9.16 13.01 -19.70
CA ASN A 446 -8.50 12.67 -18.45
C ASN A 446 -7.27 11.79 -18.67
N ALA A 447 -7.35 10.80 -19.56
CA ALA A 447 -6.20 9.97 -19.92
C ALA A 447 -5.07 10.79 -20.56
N ALA A 448 -5.40 11.78 -21.39
CA ALA A 448 -4.42 12.71 -21.96
C ALA A 448 -3.80 13.61 -20.89
N ASP A 449 -4.61 14.13 -19.96
CA ASP A 449 -4.13 15.00 -18.88
C ASP A 449 -3.27 14.24 -17.87
N ILE A 450 -3.58 12.98 -17.55
CA ILE A 450 -2.72 12.09 -16.76
C ILE A 450 -1.35 11.93 -17.43
N LYS A 451 -1.30 11.69 -18.75
CA LYS A 451 -0.03 11.60 -19.49
C LYS A 451 0.75 12.91 -19.44
N LYS A 452 0.09 14.06 -19.51
CA LYS A 452 0.75 15.37 -19.34
C LYS A 452 1.31 15.52 -17.94
N VAL A 453 0.55 15.18 -16.90
CA VAL A 453 1.01 15.23 -15.50
C VAL A 453 2.20 14.30 -15.29
N GLU A 454 2.16 13.07 -15.82
CA GLU A 454 3.27 12.13 -15.75
C GLU A 454 4.52 12.69 -16.45
N ALA A 455 4.37 13.26 -17.64
CA ALA A 455 5.46 13.90 -18.36
C ALA A 455 6.02 15.13 -17.61
N LEU A 456 5.15 15.92 -16.99
CA LEU A 456 5.52 17.10 -16.20
C LEU A 456 6.26 16.69 -14.92
N ALA A 457 5.76 15.69 -14.19
CA ALA A 457 6.42 15.13 -13.01
C ALA A 457 7.83 14.61 -13.35
N LYS A 458 7.99 13.92 -14.50
CA LYS A 458 9.30 13.50 -15.01
C LYS A 458 10.24 14.68 -15.34
N LYS A 459 9.72 15.85 -15.71
CA LYS A 459 10.52 17.06 -15.98
C LYS A 459 10.97 17.81 -14.72
N HIS A 460 10.18 17.77 -13.65
CA HIS A 460 10.44 18.55 -12.43
C HIS A 460 11.19 17.81 -11.33
N THR A 461 11.39 16.50 -11.46
CA THR A 461 12.14 15.71 -10.48
C THR A 461 13.60 15.57 -10.93
N THR A 462 14.38 16.63 -10.74
CA THR A 462 15.83 16.61 -10.98
C THR A 462 16.56 16.80 -9.65
N VAL A 463 17.16 15.73 -9.17
CA VAL A 463 18.10 15.77 -8.04
C VAL A 463 19.48 15.42 -8.61
N ALA A 464 20.32 16.43 -8.81
CA ALA A 464 21.66 16.27 -9.34
C ALA A 464 22.67 16.33 -8.19
N ALA A 465 23.66 15.43 -8.23
CA ALA A 465 24.82 15.53 -7.37
C ALA A 465 25.63 16.79 -7.74
N GLY A 466 26.00 17.57 -6.72
CA GLY A 466 27.06 18.58 -6.84
C GLY A 466 28.38 18.01 -6.30
N ASP A 467 29.47 18.78 -6.36
CA ASP A 467 30.82 18.27 -6.04
C ASP A 467 30.96 17.66 -4.63
N ASN A 468 30.17 18.13 -3.66
CA ASN A 468 30.22 17.71 -2.25
C ASN A 468 29.02 16.87 -1.80
N ILE A 469 28.11 16.53 -2.70
CA ILE A 469 26.86 15.84 -2.41
C ILE A 469 26.77 14.60 -3.28
N THR A 470 26.53 13.44 -2.66
CA THR A 470 26.11 12.24 -3.37
C THR A 470 24.59 12.18 -3.43
N VAL A 471 24.08 11.77 -4.58
CA VAL A 471 22.66 11.47 -4.79
C VAL A 471 22.59 10.03 -5.28
N SER A 472 21.91 9.17 -4.53
CA SER A 472 21.70 7.78 -4.90
C SER A 472 20.21 7.48 -5.03
N ASP A 473 19.81 6.88 -6.16
CA ASP A 473 18.46 6.37 -6.37
C ASP A 473 18.29 5.12 -5.47
N VAL A 474 17.36 5.19 -4.52
CA VAL A 474 17.07 4.08 -3.60
C VAL A 474 15.86 3.25 -4.04
N GLY A 475 15.35 3.51 -5.25
CA GLY A 475 14.20 2.82 -5.81
C GLY A 475 12.86 3.48 -5.44
N PRO A 476 11.75 2.80 -5.75
CA PRO A 476 10.41 3.31 -5.45
C PRO A 476 10.11 3.24 -3.94
N ASN A 477 9.54 4.31 -3.39
CA ASN A 477 9.01 4.34 -2.04
C ASN A 477 7.71 3.52 -1.93
N ALA A 478 7.13 3.47 -0.72
CA ALA A 478 5.91 2.71 -0.44
C ALA A 478 4.72 3.09 -1.35
N ASP A 479 4.71 4.32 -1.87
CA ASP A 479 3.68 4.86 -2.75
C ASP A 479 4.06 4.78 -4.25
N GLY A 480 5.21 4.16 -4.59
CA GLY A 480 5.68 3.94 -5.96
C GLY A 480 6.43 5.11 -6.61
N GLY A 481 6.67 6.21 -5.89
CA GLY A 481 7.47 7.34 -6.37
C GLY A 481 8.98 7.09 -6.22
N LYS A 482 9.81 7.65 -7.11
CA LYS A 482 11.27 7.55 -6.99
C LYS A 482 11.76 8.29 -5.74
N GLU A 483 12.54 7.61 -4.91
CA GLU A 483 13.16 8.19 -3.73
C GLU A 483 14.68 8.29 -3.92
N TYR A 484 15.26 9.38 -3.42
CA TYR A 484 16.69 9.67 -3.54
C TYR A 484 17.27 9.87 -2.15
N ASN A 485 18.33 9.14 -1.83
CA ASN A 485 19.13 9.43 -0.66
C ASN A 485 20.18 10.49 -1.02
N VAL A 486 20.10 11.65 -0.39
CA VAL A 486 21.00 12.79 -0.58
C VAL A 486 21.90 12.91 0.64
N ALA A 487 23.20 12.70 0.46
CA ALA A 487 24.17 12.70 1.55
C ALA A 487 25.39 13.55 1.22
N LEU A 488 26.02 14.13 2.26
CA LEU A 488 27.33 14.76 2.13
C LEU A 488 28.39 13.69 1.81
N ASN A 489 29.33 14.05 0.95
CA ASN A 489 30.51 13.22 0.72
C ASN A 489 31.31 13.07 2.02
N LYS A 490 31.96 11.91 2.18
CA LYS A 490 32.84 11.66 3.33
C LYS A 490 33.94 12.71 3.43
N ASP A 491 34.50 13.08 2.28
CA ASP A 491 35.46 14.16 2.12
C ASP A 491 34.77 15.32 1.39
N ILE A 492 34.78 16.51 2.00
CA ILE A 492 34.16 17.71 1.45
C ILE A 492 35.27 18.62 0.91
N ASN A 493 35.22 18.89 -0.39
CA ASN A 493 36.18 19.75 -1.08
C ASN A 493 35.62 21.18 -1.12
N LEU A 494 36.16 22.07 -0.29
CA LEU A 494 35.71 23.45 -0.14
C LEU A 494 36.88 24.40 -0.43
N ASP A 495 36.63 25.45 -1.21
CA ASP A 495 37.63 26.50 -1.42
C ASP A 495 37.94 27.26 -0.12
N SER A 496 36.92 27.50 0.71
CA SER A 496 37.08 28.05 2.06
C SER A 496 35.88 27.77 2.98
N VAL A 497 36.11 27.81 4.29
CA VAL A 497 35.11 27.81 5.35
C VAL A 497 35.30 29.08 6.18
N THR A 498 34.28 29.95 6.23
CA THR A 498 34.32 31.19 7.03
C THR A 498 33.29 31.13 8.15
N THR A 499 33.74 31.29 9.40
CA THR A 499 32.88 31.38 10.60
C THR A 499 33.28 32.61 11.43
N GLY A 500 32.49 33.68 11.32
CA GLY A 500 32.83 34.97 11.93
C GLY A 500 34.13 35.55 11.33
N GLN A 501 35.16 35.74 12.17
CA GLN A 501 36.48 36.18 11.72
C GLN A 501 37.43 35.03 11.36
N THR A 502 36.99 33.77 11.52
CA THR A 502 37.82 32.59 11.24
C THR A 502 37.61 32.14 9.80
N VAL A 503 38.69 32.02 9.02
CA VAL A 503 38.69 31.52 7.65
C VAL A 503 39.63 30.32 7.57
N MET A 504 39.15 29.18 7.10
CA MET A 504 39.98 28.04 6.72
C MET A 504 39.93 27.88 5.21
N ASN A 505 41.07 27.92 4.53
CA ASN A 505 41.17 27.76 3.08
C ASN A 505 42.49 27.03 2.72
N ASN A 506 42.85 27.03 1.45
CA ASN A 506 44.09 26.39 0.98
C ASN A 506 45.39 27.05 1.54
N ASP A 507 45.31 28.26 2.08
CA ASP A 507 46.43 28.90 2.80
C ASP A 507 46.52 28.47 4.28
N GLY A 508 45.55 27.69 4.77
CA GLY A 508 45.43 27.23 6.16
C GLY A 508 44.30 27.91 6.94
N LEU A 509 44.47 28.06 8.26
CA LEU A 509 43.50 28.66 9.18
C LEU A 509 43.91 30.11 9.51
N LYS A 510 42.99 31.06 9.43
CA LYS A 510 43.17 32.44 9.89
C LYS A 510 42.06 32.79 10.88
N VAL A 511 42.37 33.54 11.95
CA VAL A 511 41.39 34.12 12.87
C VAL A 511 41.66 35.62 12.97
N GLY A 512 40.82 36.41 12.27
CA GLY A 512 41.05 37.84 12.08
C GLY A 512 42.38 38.12 11.38
N LYS A 513 43.05 39.22 11.78
CA LYS A 513 44.34 39.64 11.22
C LYS A 513 45.56 39.10 11.96
N ASP A 514 45.38 38.60 13.19
CA ASP A 514 46.49 38.36 14.12
C ASP A 514 46.86 36.89 14.27
N VAL A 515 45.94 35.95 14.03
CA VAL A 515 46.23 34.52 14.18
C VAL A 515 46.17 33.84 12.84
N SER A 516 47.21 33.09 12.48
CA SER A 516 47.22 32.23 11.31
C SER A 516 47.98 30.94 11.55
N VAL A 517 47.52 29.85 10.96
CA VAL A 517 48.20 28.56 10.86
C VAL A 517 48.27 28.25 9.38
N ASN A 518 49.48 28.18 8.84
CA ASN A 518 49.71 27.80 7.45
C ASN A 518 50.69 26.62 7.40
N ALA A 519 51.09 26.20 6.21
CA ALA A 519 51.97 25.05 6.01
C ALA A 519 53.35 25.19 6.67
N THR A 520 53.81 26.41 6.97
CA THR A 520 55.18 26.67 7.44
C THR A 520 55.26 27.30 8.82
N ALA A 521 54.17 27.88 9.33
CA ALA A 521 54.17 28.57 10.62
C ALA A 521 52.79 28.63 11.30
N VAL A 522 52.84 28.67 12.64
CA VAL A 522 51.74 29.13 13.51
C VAL A 522 52.09 30.53 13.99
N THR A 523 51.28 31.53 13.63
CA THR A 523 51.46 32.92 14.03
C THR A 523 50.33 33.37 14.94
N ALA A 524 50.66 34.04 16.03
CA ALA A 524 49.71 34.73 16.90
C ALA A 524 50.27 36.10 17.28
N GLY A 525 49.72 37.15 16.66
CA GLY A 525 50.21 38.52 16.73
C GLY A 525 51.64 38.62 16.21
N GLN A 526 52.57 38.94 17.11
CA GLN A 526 54.00 39.07 16.80
C GLN A 526 54.81 37.80 17.09
N THR A 527 54.17 36.73 17.57
CA THR A 527 54.82 35.44 17.86
C THR A 527 54.61 34.51 16.69
N SER A 528 55.66 33.90 16.17
CA SER A 528 55.55 32.81 15.20
C SER A 528 56.38 31.61 15.62
N ILE A 529 55.84 30.41 15.35
CA ILE A 529 56.54 29.14 15.49
C ILE A 529 56.62 28.55 14.09
N SER A 530 57.83 28.40 13.56
CA SER A 530 58.10 27.84 12.22
C SER A 530 59.24 26.82 12.28
N ASN A 531 59.67 26.34 11.12
CA ASN A 531 60.89 25.54 11.00
C ASN A 531 62.16 26.27 11.47
N ASP A 532 62.14 27.61 11.49
CA ASP A 532 63.23 28.43 12.02
C ASP A 532 63.20 28.54 13.57
N GLY A 533 62.16 27.97 14.19
CA GLY A 533 61.94 27.89 15.63
C GLY A 533 60.93 28.91 16.17
N LEU A 534 61.12 29.36 17.42
CA LEU A 534 60.24 30.33 18.08
C LEU A 534 60.75 31.75 17.85
N ASN A 535 59.97 32.55 17.12
CA ASN A 535 60.22 33.96 16.92
C ASN A 535 59.19 34.81 17.69
N VAL A 536 59.65 35.88 18.35
CA VAL A 536 58.79 36.87 18.98
C VAL A 536 59.26 38.25 18.55
N ASN A 537 58.38 39.01 17.88
CA ASN A 537 58.65 40.37 17.39
C ASN A 537 59.92 40.45 16.52
N GLY A 538 60.04 39.53 15.55
CA GLY A 538 61.16 39.46 14.62
C GLY A 538 62.44 38.85 15.21
N LYS A 539 62.49 38.53 16.50
CA LYS A 539 63.67 37.94 17.17
C LYS A 539 63.48 36.45 17.38
N THR A 540 64.45 35.63 16.96
CA THR A 540 64.45 34.19 17.20
C THR A 540 64.94 33.91 18.62
N TYR A 541 64.09 33.26 19.43
CA TYR A 541 64.39 32.86 20.81
C TYR A 541 64.81 31.41 20.94
N VAL A 542 64.29 30.55 20.06
CA VAL A 542 64.67 29.13 19.97
C VAL A 542 64.86 28.83 18.49
N SER A 543 65.96 28.16 18.13
CA SER A 543 66.17 27.58 16.80
C SER A 543 66.71 26.15 16.90
N ASP A 544 66.94 25.52 15.76
CA ASP A 544 67.72 24.28 15.61
C ASP A 544 69.10 24.29 16.30
N ASN A 545 69.69 25.47 16.51
CA ASN A 545 70.98 25.66 17.16
C ASN A 545 70.88 25.92 18.68
N GLY A 546 69.66 25.91 19.25
CA GLY A 546 69.41 26.07 20.69
C GLY A 546 68.71 27.38 21.07
N LEU A 547 68.91 27.81 22.32
CA LEU A 547 68.26 28.99 22.90
C LEU A 547 69.07 30.27 22.66
N ASN A 548 68.43 31.29 22.07
CA ASN A 548 68.97 32.64 21.92
C ASN A 548 68.19 33.62 22.81
N ALA A 549 68.79 34.06 23.91
CA ALA A 549 68.15 34.98 24.83
C ALA A 549 68.11 36.44 24.34
N ASN A 550 68.64 36.76 23.15
CA ASN A 550 68.66 38.12 22.57
C ASN A 550 69.18 39.18 23.57
N GLU A 551 70.35 38.91 24.15
CA GLU A 551 71.02 39.73 25.18
C GLU A 551 70.24 39.90 26.50
N GLN A 552 69.16 39.13 26.71
CA GLN A 552 68.41 39.13 27.97
C GLN A 552 69.01 38.15 28.98
N LYS A 553 68.79 38.44 30.27
CA LYS A 553 69.16 37.54 31.36
C LYS A 553 68.29 36.28 31.32
N ILE A 554 68.90 35.11 31.33
CA ILE A 554 68.22 33.84 31.60
C ILE A 554 68.18 33.68 33.13
N THR A 555 66.99 33.78 33.71
CA THR A 555 66.79 33.65 35.16
C THR A 555 66.14 32.32 35.51
N LYS A 556 66.27 31.87 36.77
CA LYS A 556 65.76 30.56 37.26
C LYS A 556 66.41 29.35 36.59
N VAL A 557 67.70 29.45 36.24
CA VAL A 557 68.52 28.31 35.78
C VAL A 557 68.93 27.49 37.01
N ALA A 558 68.47 26.23 37.09
CA ALA A 558 68.92 25.27 38.10
C ALA A 558 70.43 25.01 37.98
N GLU A 559 71.09 24.46 39.01
CA GLU A 559 72.50 24.07 38.87
C GLU A 559 72.61 22.96 37.80
N GLY A 560 73.38 23.20 36.74
CA GLY A 560 73.60 22.22 35.67
C GLY A 560 74.54 21.10 36.10
N GLU A 561 74.48 19.94 35.49
CA GLU A 561 75.44 18.88 35.77
C GLU A 561 76.86 19.31 35.36
N LEU A 562 77.85 19.11 36.24
CA LEU A 562 79.26 19.40 35.95
C LEU A 562 79.96 18.10 35.52
N SER A 563 79.95 17.82 34.22
CA SER A 563 80.68 16.70 33.60
C SER A 563 81.25 17.10 32.25
N ALA A 564 82.22 16.32 31.74
CA ALA A 564 82.92 16.64 30.49
C ALA A 564 82.01 16.60 29.24
N THR A 565 80.83 15.98 29.34
CA THR A 565 79.86 15.83 28.26
C THR A 565 78.55 16.58 28.53
N SER A 566 78.45 17.29 29.65
CA SER A 566 77.24 18.04 30.00
C SER A 566 76.99 19.17 29.00
N MET A 567 75.75 19.31 28.57
CA MET A 567 75.27 20.42 27.74
C MET A 567 74.36 21.37 28.55
N ASP A 568 74.33 21.21 29.87
CA ASP A 568 73.53 22.05 30.75
C ASP A 568 74.13 23.47 30.87
N ALA A 569 73.26 24.46 30.99
CA ALA A 569 73.69 25.81 31.28
C ALA A 569 74.21 25.91 32.73
N VAL A 570 75.44 26.38 32.91
CA VAL A 570 75.98 26.69 34.24
C VAL A 570 75.38 27.99 34.76
N ASN A 571 74.97 28.00 36.03
CA ASN A 571 74.44 29.20 36.66
C ASN A 571 75.51 29.96 37.46
N GLY A 572 75.15 31.13 37.97
CA GLY A 572 76.06 31.99 38.73
C GLY A 572 76.61 31.36 40.02
N SER A 573 75.85 30.49 40.72
CA SER A 573 76.34 29.86 41.95
C SER A 573 77.45 28.85 41.68
N GLN A 574 77.41 28.16 40.54
CA GLN A 574 78.44 27.20 40.15
C GLN A 574 79.77 27.88 39.81
N LEU A 575 79.76 28.96 39.02
CA LEU A 575 80.98 29.72 38.70
C LEU A 575 81.55 30.43 39.94
N TYR A 576 80.67 30.94 40.82
CA TYR A 576 81.09 31.56 42.08
C TYR A 576 81.87 30.57 42.97
N LYS A 577 81.40 29.31 43.10
CA LYS A 577 82.13 28.25 43.82
C LYS A 577 83.54 28.04 43.26
N THR A 578 83.70 27.94 41.94
CA THR A 578 85.01 27.80 41.29
C THR A 578 85.93 28.99 41.55
N ASN A 579 85.40 30.22 41.48
CA ASN A 579 86.19 31.43 41.72
C ASN A 579 86.75 31.51 43.15
N GLN A 580 86.04 30.97 44.15
CA GLN A 580 86.54 30.90 45.52
C GLN A 580 87.79 29.99 45.64
N GLU A 581 87.82 28.86 44.92
CA GLU A 581 88.99 27.97 44.90
C GLU A 581 90.20 28.60 44.20
N VAL A 582 89.98 29.40 43.15
CA VAL A 582 91.06 30.15 42.48
C VAL A 582 91.69 31.18 43.43
N VAL A 583 90.88 31.92 44.20
CA VAL A 583 91.38 32.86 45.21
C VAL A 583 92.20 32.15 46.30
N ASN A 584 91.77 30.96 46.73
CA ASN A 584 92.53 30.15 47.68
C ASN A 584 93.91 29.77 47.13
N ASN A 585 94.00 29.40 45.84
CA ASN A 585 95.27 29.14 45.19
C ASN A 585 96.17 30.38 45.12
N THR A 586 95.62 31.56 44.78
CA THR A 586 96.38 32.82 44.78
C THR A 586 96.99 33.10 46.16
N ASN A 587 96.23 32.92 47.24
CA ASN A 587 96.73 33.11 48.61
C ASN A 587 97.87 32.15 48.97
N ARG A 588 97.81 30.89 48.53
CA ARG A 588 98.88 29.90 48.76
C ARG A 588 100.17 30.27 48.03
N ILE A 589 100.06 30.77 46.80
CA ILE A 589 101.21 31.22 45.99
C ILE A 589 101.91 32.42 46.65
N ASN A 590 101.15 33.40 47.15
CA ASN A 590 101.72 34.56 47.85
C ASN A 590 102.53 34.16 49.09
N LYS A 591 102.05 33.20 49.89
CA LYS A 591 102.78 32.68 51.06
C LYS A 591 104.11 32.02 50.68
N LEU A 592 104.16 31.29 49.56
CA LEU A 592 105.40 30.70 49.07
C LEU A 592 106.42 31.76 48.67
N GLY A 593 105.98 32.82 47.98
CA GLY A 593 106.83 33.95 47.61
C GLY A 593 107.53 34.59 48.81
N SER A 594 106.79 34.87 49.89
CA SER A 594 107.38 35.44 51.11
C SER A 594 108.43 34.54 51.77
N ARG A 595 108.22 33.21 51.77
CA ARG A 595 109.20 32.27 52.35
C ARG A 595 110.50 32.21 51.56
N VAL A 596 110.42 32.22 50.23
CA VAL A 596 111.61 32.25 49.35
C VAL A 596 112.44 33.51 49.62
N ASN A 597 111.79 34.66 49.75
CA ASN A 597 112.48 35.91 50.04
C ASN A 597 113.25 35.87 51.36
N LYS A 598 112.64 35.31 52.42
CA LYS A 598 113.27 35.15 53.75
C LYS A 598 114.51 34.26 53.72
N VAL A 599 114.43 33.13 53.01
CA VAL A 599 115.57 32.23 52.81
C VAL A 599 116.70 32.94 52.04
N GLY A 600 116.38 33.72 51.01
CA GLY A 600 117.37 34.53 50.29
C GLY A 600 118.13 35.50 51.21
N ALA A 601 117.41 36.19 52.11
CA ALA A 601 118.01 37.15 53.05
C ALA A 601 118.95 36.46 54.05
N GLY A 602 118.58 35.28 54.55
CA GLY A 602 119.44 34.52 55.45
C GLY A 602 120.74 34.04 54.78
N ALA A 603 120.67 33.62 53.52
CA ALA A 603 121.86 33.16 52.80
C ALA A 603 122.85 34.32 52.61
N ALA A 604 122.35 35.52 52.30
CA ALA A 604 123.16 36.73 52.24
C ALA A 604 123.79 37.09 53.59
N ALA A 605 123.07 36.90 54.70
CA ALA A 605 123.58 37.19 56.04
C ALA A 605 124.74 36.27 56.43
N LEU A 606 124.65 34.98 56.11
CA LEU A 606 125.72 33.99 56.32
C LEU A 606 126.96 34.30 55.48
N ALA A 607 126.77 34.76 54.24
CA ALA A 607 127.88 35.08 53.33
C ALA A 607 128.69 36.30 53.78
N ALA A 608 128.09 37.22 54.54
CA ALA A 608 128.76 38.41 55.07
C ALA A 608 129.70 38.12 56.25
N LEU A 609 129.75 36.88 56.74
CA LEU A 609 130.56 36.51 57.89
C LEU A 609 132.01 36.19 57.48
N HIS A 610 132.96 36.94 58.03
CA HIS A 610 134.40 36.75 57.79
C HIS A 610 135.19 36.62 59.10
N PRO A 611 136.21 35.73 59.15
CA PRO A 611 137.12 35.61 60.30
C PRO A 611 138.16 36.75 60.32
N MET A 612 138.65 37.11 61.50
CA MET A 612 139.78 38.04 61.67
C MET A 612 141.13 37.39 61.33
N ASP A 613 142.19 38.21 61.18
CA ASP A 613 143.57 37.75 60.94
C ASP A 613 144.06 36.82 62.06
N PHE A 614 144.95 35.88 61.72
CA PHE A 614 145.42 34.88 62.68
C PHE A 614 146.31 35.53 63.75
N ASP A 615 145.85 35.48 64.99
CA ASP A 615 146.64 35.79 66.17
C ASP A 615 146.95 34.47 66.92
N PRO A 616 148.23 34.11 67.15
CA PRO A 616 148.57 32.88 67.87
C PRO A 616 148.06 32.85 69.32
N ASP A 617 147.79 34.00 69.94
CA ASP A 617 147.25 34.11 71.30
C ASP A 617 145.71 34.01 71.34
N ASP A 618 144.99 34.33 70.26
CA ASP A 618 143.51 34.28 70.15
C ASP A 618 143.02 33.43 68.96
N LYS A 619 142.68 32.16 69.25
CA LYS A 619 142.33 31.14 68.23
C LYS A 619 140.86 31.04 67.86
N LEU A 620 139.95 31.59 68.68
CA LEU A 620 138.50 31.59 68.44
C LEU A 620 138.03 33.02 68.17
N THR A 621 137.42 33.24 67.01
CA THR A 621 136.86 34.53 66.62
C THR A 621 135.38 34.39 66.30
N PHE A 622 134.60 35.42 66.57
CA PHE A 622 133.19 35.48 66.22
C PHE A 622 132.97 36.63 65.25
N SER A 623 132.12 36.43 64.26
CA SER A 623 131.63 37.50 63.41
C SER A 623 130.11 37.49 63.35
N ALA A 624 129.53 38.65 63.08
CA ALA A 624 128.11 38.82 62.88
C ALA A 624 127.90 39.48 61.52
N GLY A 625 126.91 39.00 60.78
CA GLY A 625 126.61 39.38 59.41
C GLY A 625 125.14 39.72 59.30
N TYR A 626 124.79 40.58 58.35
CA TYR A 626 123.43 40.98 58.06
C TYR A 626 123.17 40.84 56.58
N GLY A 627 122.03 40.28 56.22
CA GLY A 627 121.62 40.04 54.84
C GLY A 627 120.22 40.54 54.58
N ASN A 628 120.02 41.09 53.38
CA ASN A 628 118.71 41.50 52.87
C ASN A 628 118.48 40.87 51.50
N TYR A 629 117.26 40.40 51.24
CA TYR A 629 116.82 39.98 49.91
C TYR A 629 115.34 40.28 49.73
N ALA A 630 115.01 41.02 48.66
CA ALA A 630 113.63 41.40 48.30
C ALA A 630 112.79 41.97 49.46
N GLY A 631 113.42 42.79 50.33
CA GLY A 631 112.76 43.45 51.46
C GLY A 631 112.74 42.67 52.78
N GLU A 632 113.11 41.38 52.76
CA GLU A 632 113.26 40.55 53.96
C GLU A 632 114.70 40.65 54.50
N ASN A 633 114.85 40.57 55.82
CA ASN A 633 116.12 40.81 56.52
C ASN A 633 116.46 39.64 57.42
N ALA A 634 117.73 39.27 57.49
CA ALA A 634 118.23 38.23 58.38
C ALA A 634 119.57 38.65 58.99
N ALA A 635 119.81 38.25 60.23
CA ALA A 635 121.12 38.34 60.85
C ALA A 635 121.76 36.94 60.89
N ALA A 636 123.08 36.87 60.81
CA ALA A 636 123.83 35.65 60.99
C ALA A 636 124.94 35.88 62.00
N ILE A 637 125.31 34.82 62.71
CA ILE A 637 126.44 34.81 63.63
C ILE A 637 127.29 33.61 63.27
N GLY A 638 128.59 33.85 63.10
CA GLY A 638 129.60 32.84 62.80
C GLY A 638 130.63 32.77 63.91
N ALA A 639 131.04 31.56 64.24
CA ALA A 639 132.18 31.27 65.09
C ALA A 639 133.25 30.57 64.24
N TYR A 640 134.48 31.02 64.39
CA TYR A 640 135.62 30.59 63.60
C TYR A 640 136.75 30.19 64.53
N TYR A 641 137.21 28.96 64.42
CA TYR A 641 138.32 28.44 65.20
C TYR A 641 139.51 28.16 64.28
N ARG A 642 140.60 28.90 64.47
CA ARG A 642 141.87 28.71 63.74
C ARG A 642 142.92 28.12 64.67
N PRO A 643 143.10 26.79 64.70
CA PRO A 643 144.14 26.19 65.53
C PRO A 643 145.56 26.63 65.13
N ASP A 644 145.78 26.97 63.85
CA ASP A 644 147.01 27.54 63.29
C ASP A 644 146.74 28.49 62.09
N GLU A 645 147.79 29.10 61.54
CA GLU A 645 147.72 30.05 60.41
C GLU A 645 147.24 29.41 59.09
N LYS A 646 147.16 28.08 59.02
CA LYS A 646 146.85 27.33 57.80
C LYS A 646 145.50 26.61 57.84
N VAL A 647 144.88 26.43 58.99
CA VAL A 647 143.62 25.68 59.15
C VAL A 647 142.58 26.51 59.87
N MET A 648 141.36 26.56 59.35
CA MET A 648 140.20 27.22 59.95
C MET A 648 138.99 26.31 59.95
N PHE A 649 138.32 26.17 61.09
CA PHE A 649 136.97 25.61 61.21
C PHE A 649 135.98 26.77 61.36
N SER A 650 134.84 26.72 60.67
CA SER A 650 133.78 27.71 60.80
C SER A 650 132.43 27.04 61.04
N VAL A 651 131.59 27.66 61.87
CA VAL A 651 130.17 27.32 62.03
C VAL A 651 129.38 28.61 62.12
N ALA A 652 128.28 28.69 61.40
CA ALA A 652 127.46 29.89 61.35
C ALA A 652 125.97 29.54 61.22
N GLY A 653 125.12 30.41 61.75
CA GLY A 653 123.67 30.26 61.63
C GLY A 653 122.98 31.61 61.45
N THR A 654 121.81 31.60 60.81
CA THR A 654 120.94 32.77 60.70
C THR A 654 119.87 32.76 61.78
N VAL A 655 119.58 33.94 62.30
CA VAL A 655 118.51 34.19 63.26
C VAL A 655 117.79 35.49 62.90
N GLY A 656 116.49 35.57 63.23
CA GLY A 656 115.71 36.82 63.16
C GLY A 656 114.79 37.01 61.95
N ASN A 657 114.73 36.08 60.98
CA ASN A 657 113.86 36.18 59.78
C ASN A 657 112.70 35.14 59.75
N GLY A 658 112.60 34.25 60.74
CA GLY A 658 111.55 33.23 60.85
C GLY A 658 111.74 31.98 59.97
N GLU A 659 112.80 31.91 59.17
CA GLU A 659 113.25 30.75 58.41
C GLU A 659 114.76 30.60 58.66
N ASN A 660 115.13 29.89 59.73
CA ASN A 660 116.51 29.79 60.21
C ASN A 660 117.34 28.82 59.36
N MET A 661 118.62 29.14 59.15
CA MET A 661 119.58 28.33 58.40
C MET A 661 120.88 28.14 59.17
N VAL A 662 121.62 27.06 58.88
CA VAL A 662 122.89 26.72 59.53
C VAL A 662 123.91 26.28 58.47
N ASN A 663 125.17 26.66 58.67
CA ASN A 663 126.35 26.36 57.86
C ASN A 663 127.49 25.89 58.78
N ALA A 664 128.31 24.95 58.33
CA ALA A 664 129.60 24.63 58.94
C ALA A 664 130.62 24.26 57.84
N GLY A 665 131.89 24.59 58.04
CA GLY A 665 132.94 24.37 57.06
C GLY A 665 134.35 24.28 57.65
N VAL A 666 135.30 23.86 56.82
CA VAL A 666 136.74 23.86 57.13
C VAL A 666 137.52 24.45 55.95
N SER A 667 138.63 25.13 56.21
CA SER A 667 139.48 25.76 55.19
C SER A 667 140.96 25.51 55.49
N PHE A 668 141.77 25.33 54.44
CA PHE A 668 143.21 25.04 54.51
C PHE A 668 144.02 25.96 53.57
N ALA A 669 145.24 26.37 53.94
CA ALA A 669 146.16 27.18 53.11
C ALA A 669 147.32 26.36 52.48
N LEU A 670 147.72 26.67 51.22
CA LEU A 670 148.62 25.86 50.37
C LEU A 670 149.73 26.72 49.66
N ASP A 671 150.87 27.10 50.29
CA ASP A 671 152.02 27.76 49.58
C ASP A 671 153.44 27.57 50.24
N ARG A 672 154.56 27.77 49.46
CA ARG A 672 156.03 27.67 49.78
C ARG A 672 156.92 28.62 48.90
N THR A 673 157.74 29.52 49.49
CA THR A 673 159.20 29.73 49.15
C THR A 673 159.98 30.60 50.21
N ASN A 674 160.79 29.93 51.06
CA ASN A 674 161.90 30.27 52.00
C ASN A 674 162.10 31.62 52.80
N HIS A 675 162.02 31.50 54.15
CA HIS A 675 162.96 31.85 55.27
C HIS A 675 163.42 33.34 55.53
N VAL A 676 163.34 34.02 56.70
CA VAL A 676 163.12 33.70 58.15
C VAL A 676 162.64 34.93 58.97
N SER A 677 161.81 34.75 60.02
CA SER A 677 161.79 35.55 61.27
C SER A 677 162.20 34.65 62.44
N ASN A 678 163.16 35.07 63.25
CA ASN A 678 163.97 34.21 64.13
C ASN A 678 163.54 34.23 65.61
N SER A 679 162.92 33.17 66.14
CA SER A 679 162.97 32.84 67.58
C SER A 679 162.58 31.36 67.86
N ARG A 680 163.49 30.62 68.49
CA ARG A 680 163.36 29.31 69.20
C ARG A 680 162.59 28.10 68.64
N THR A 681 161.88 28.18 67.51
CA THR A 681 161.51 26.97 66.74
C THR A 681 161.81 27.12 65.26
N ALA A 682 162.56 28.16 64.88
CA ALA A 682 163.25 28.16 63.60
C ALA A 682 164.59 27.35 63.67
N LEU A 683 165.06 26.98 64.87
CA LEU A 683 166.35 26.27 65.07
C LEU A 683 166.43 25.29 66.27
N ALA A 684 165.29 24.94 66.88
CA ALA A 684 165.06 23.62 67.51
C ALA A 684 164.13 22.82 66.58
N ARG A 685 164.41 22.72 65.27
CA ARG A 685 165.28 21.66 64.72
C ARG A 685 165.29 20.41 65.58
N GLU A 686 164.72 19.33 65.04
CA GLU A 686 165.52 18.11 64.97
C GLU A 686 165.76 17.38 66.31
N VAL A 687 165.17 17.85 67.41
CA VAL A 687 165.32 17.24 68.73
C VAL A 687 163.98 17.20 69.45
N ILE A 688 163.30 16.05 69.26
CA ILE A 688 162.67 15.26 70.34
C ILE A 688 161.29 15.81 70.75
N ASP A 689 160.19 15.38 70.12
CA ASP A 689 159.61 14.04 70.34
C ASP A 689 159.93 13.51 71.74
N LEU A 690 159.19 13.95 72.77
CA LEU A 690 159.00 13.31 74.09
C LEU A 690 158.68 14.35 75.16
N ARG A 691 157.41 14.72 75.24
CA ARG A 691 156.64 15.01 76.47
C ARG A 691 155.34 15.66 76.01
N GLY A 692 154.23 14.96 76.09
CA GLY A 692 153.79 14.45 77.37
C GLY A 692 153.11 15.62 78.06
N GLN A 693 151.79 15.57 78.11
CA GLN A 693 151.18 14.97 79.27
C GLN A 693 151.64 15.67 80.55
N LEU A 694 150.63 16.15 81.25
CA LEU A 694 150.64 16.50 82.67
C LEU A 694 150.85 17.97 82.98
N ALA A 695 149.88 18.76 82.53
CA ALA A 695 149.29 19.74 83.43
C ALA A 695 147.76 19.71 83.24
N VAL A 696 147.09 18.62 83.65
CA VAL A 696 146.64 18.42 85.04
C VAL A 696 145.38 19.27 85.25
N MET A 697 144.20 18.66 85.24
CA MET A 697 143.64 17.93 86.39
C MET A 697 143.44 18.89 87.56
N GLY A 698 142.27 18.78 88.17
CA GLY A 698 142.16 19.12 89.60
C GLY A 698 141.42 20.39 89.93
N ALA A 699 140.81 21.08 88.97
CA ALA A 699 140.00 22.22 89.34
C ALA A 699 138.82 22.40 88.42
N LYS A 700 137.60 22.05 88.81
CA LYS A 700 137.03 21.41 89.99
C LYS A 700 135.57 21.34 89.55
N MET A 701 134.95 20.17 89.65
CA MET A 701 134.03 19.91 90.74
C MET A 701 133.01 21.00 90.98
N ALA A 702 131.83 20.51 91.33
CA ALA A 702 130.78 21.24 91.98
C ALA A 702 130.01 22.12 91.01
N LYS A 703 129.16 21.44 90.23
CA LYS A 703 127.70 21.49 90.43
C LYS A 703 127.05 21.14 89.09
N MET A 704 126.03 20.31 88.96
CA MET A 704 125.24 19.50 89.87
C MET A 704 124.22 18.93 88.87
N GLU A 705 124.20 17.63 88.59
CA GLU A 705 123.35 16.68 89.33
C GLU A 705 121.86 16.84 88.93
N LYS A 706 121.23 15.75 88.45
CA LYS A 706 119.92 15.63 87.77
C LYS A 706 119.96 16.05 86.28
N ALA A 707 119.91 15.20 85.27
CA ALA A 707 119.17 13.94 85.18
C ALA A 707 119.62 13.14 83.95
N PHE A 708 120.70 12.37 84.12
CA PHE A 708 120.74 11.02 83.55
C PHE A 708 119.68 10.19 84.30
N GLY A 709 118.95 9.28 83.65
CA GLY A 709 117.70 8.67 84.16
C GLY A 709 117.80 8.00 85.54
N MET A 710 117.63 8.78 86.61
CA MET A 710 117.90 8.36 87.98
C MET A 710 116.63 8.12 88.80
N LEU A 711 116.72 7.05 89.60
CA LEU A 711 115.97 6.79 90.83
C LEU A 711 115.73 8.06 91.65
N ASP A 712 114.52 8.22 92.18
CA ASP A 712 114.20 9.26 93.15
C ASP A 712 114.78 8.86 94.51
N GLU A 713 115.90 9.48 94.90
CA GLU A 713 116.62 9.19 96.15
C GLU A 713 115.80 9.49 97.41
N THR A 714 114.66 10.17 97.31
CA THR A 714 113.80 10.48 98.46
C THR A 714 112.84 9.34 98.83
N LYS A 715 112.70 8.31 97.99
CA LYS A 715 111.79 7.18 98.24
C LYS A 715 112.55 5.98 98.83
N THR A 716 112.28 5.66 100.09
CA THR A 716 112.82 4.46 100.74
C THR A 716 111.73 3.64 101.43
N LYS A 717 111.83 2.30 101.38
CA LYS A 717 110.98 1.37 102.13
C LYS A 717 111.89 0.44 102.93
N LEU A 718 111.83 0.54 104.26
CA LEU A 718 112.70 -0.20 105.17
C LEU A 718 112.11 -1.59 105.49
N PHE A 719 112.99 -2.59 105.61
CA PHE A 719 112.63 -3.96 106.01
C PHE A 719 113.24 -4.26 107.40
N PRO A 720 112.47 -4.81 108.37
CA PRO A 720 112.93 -5.00 109.76
C PRO A 720 114.12 -5.96 109.92
N ASP A 721 114.32 -6.87 108.97
CA ASP A 721 115.32 -7.94 108.98
C ASP A 721 116.67 -7.55 108.37
N VAL A 722 116.84 -6.32 107.89
CA VAL A 722 118.12 -5.82 107.37
C VAL A 722 118.69 -4.82 108.38
N PRO A 723 119.66 -5.22 109.23
CA PRO A 723 120.22 -4.34 110.26
C PRO A 723 120.97 -3.17 109.63
N ALA A 724 120.96 -2.00 110.28
CA ALA A 724 121.54 -0.77 109.73
C ALA A 724 123.06 -0.84 109.39
N ASN A 725 123.78 -1.85 109.89
CA ASN A 725 125.18 -2.10 109.54
C ASN A 725 125.37 -3.02 108.32
N HIS A 726 124.30 -3.54 107.71
CA HIS A 726 124.40 -4.46 106.60
C HIS A 726 124.76 -3.72 105.31
N TRP A 727 125.70 -4.26 104.55
CA TRP A 727 126.28 -3.59 103.37
C TRP A 727 125.24 -3.22 102.29
N ALA A 728 124.15 -4.00 102.21
CA ALA A 728 123.07 -3.76 101.25
C ALA A 728 121.90 -2.93 101.79
N TYR A 729 121.91 -2.55 103.08
CA TYR A 729 120.77 -1.91 103.78
C TYR A 729 120.22 -0.69 103.03
N GLU A 730 121.08 0.25 102.64
CA GLU A 730 120.65 1.45 101.90
C GLU A 730 120.19 1.14 100.47
N TYR A 731 120.83 0.20 99.78
CA TYR A 731 120.51 -0.11 98.38
C TYR A 731 119.15 -0.79 98.24
N ILE A 732 118.86 -1.73 99.15
CA ILE A 732 117.56 -2.41 99.22
C ILE A 732 116.46 -1.41 99.55
N ALA A 733 116.69 -0.51 100.52
CA ALA A 733 115.72 0.49 100.91
C ALA A 733 115.33 1.44 99.76
N LYS A 734 116.31 1.87 98.95
CA LYS A 734 116.13 2.79 97.81
C LYS A 734 115.46 2.12 96.60
N LEU A 735 115.81 0.87 96.30
CA LEU A 735 115.21 0.12 95.17
C LEU A 735 113.76 -0.30 95.47
N ALA A 736 113.45 -0.64 96.72
CA ALA A 736 112.08 -0.95 97.13
C ALA A 736 111.18 0.30 97.18
N GLY A 737 111.73 1.45 97.60
CA GLY A 737 110.99 2.73 97.60
C GLY A 737 110.61 3.23 96.20
N ASN A 738 111.36 2.83 95.18
CA ASN A 738 111.10 3.18 93.79
C ASN A 738 110.33 2.09 93.01
N GLY A 739 109.83 1.05 93.68
CA GLY A 739 108.94 0.03 93.08
C GLY A 739 109.65 -1.09 92.31
N TYR A 740 110.99 -1.14 92.34
CA TYR A 740 111.76 -2.16 91.63
C TYR A 740 111.87 -3.48 92.41
N ILE A 741 111.62 -3.47 93.72
CA ILE A 741 111.66 -4.64 94.63
C ILE A 741 110.50 -4.56 95.63
N GLU A 742 109.79 -5.67 95.83
CA GLU A 742 108.65 -5.79 96.73
C GLU A 742 108.90 -7.04 97.59
N GLY A 743 109.29 -6.86 98.86
CA GLY A 743 109.74 -7.96 99.74
C GLY A 743 108.68 -9.05 99.98
N TYR A 744 108.99 -10.02 100.84
CA TYR A 744 108.11 -11.16 101.07
C TYR A 744 106.82 -10.77 101.82
N PRO A 745 105.73 -11.56 101.70
CA PRO A 745 104.43 -11.25 102.31
C PRO A 745 104.44 -11.14 103.84
N ASP A 746 105.49 -11.63 104.50
CA ASP A 746 105.71 -11.54 105.96
C ASP A 746 106.38 -10.22 106.39
N GLY A 747 106.70 -9.33 105.44
CA GLY A 747 107.26 -8.00 105.68
C GLY A 747 108.79 -7.94 105.72
N ASN A 748 109.49 -9.06 105.47
CA ASN A 748 110.96 -9.16 105.47
C ASN A 748 111.55 -9.15 104.05
N PHE A 749 112.84 -8.81 103.92
CA PHE A 749 113.57 -8.87 102.64
C PHE A 749 114.21 -10.25 102.37
N GLY A 750 114.74 -10.95 103.39
CA GLY A 750 115.26 -12.32 103.27
C GLY A 750 116.60 -12.45 102.53
N GLY A 751 117.54 -11.52 102.74
CA GLY A 751 118.68 -11.22 101.85
C GLY A 751 119.80 -12.26 101.67
N ASP A 752 119.95 -13.26 102.54
CA ASP A 752 121.00 -14.30 102.40
C ASP A 752 120.56 -15.53 101.58
N ARG A 753 119.34 -15.51 101.01
CA ARG A 753 118.81 -16.59 100.16
C ARG A 753 119.21 -16.42 98.69
N LEU A 754 119.63 -17.50 98.04
CA LEU A 754 119.85 -17.54 96.59
C LEU A 754 118.53 -17.26 95.82
N MET A 755 118.57 -16.33 94.85
CA MET A 755 117.44 -15.90 94.03
C MET A 755 117.33 -16.76 92.75
N THR A 756 116.10 -17.12 92.38
CA THR A 756 115.83 -17.89 91.16
C THR A 756 115.78 -17.00 89.91
N ARG A 757 116.07 -17.56 88.73
CA ARG A 757 116.06 -16.79 87.46
C ARG A 757 114.71 -16.14 87.16
N TYR A 758 113.59 -16.76 87.57
CA TYR A 758 112.25 -16.18 87.41
C TYR A 758 112.01 -14.98 88.33
N GLU A 759 112.53 -15.00 89.55
CA GLU A 759 112.47 -13.86 90.48
C GLU A 759 113.30 -12.68 89.96
N PHE A 760 114.46 -12.96 89.37
CA PHE A 760 115.27 -11.94 88.70
C PHE A 760 114.62 -11.39 87.42
N ALA A 761 113.97 -12.25 86.62
CA ALA A 761 113.22 -11.82 85.43
C ALA A 761 112.01 -10.94 85.80
N ALA A 762 111.31 -11.22 86.90
CA ALA A 762 110.24 -10.35 87.41
C ALA A 762 110.76 -8.98 87.87
N MET A 763 111.97 -8.91 88.45
CA MET A 763 112.63 -7.64 88.78
C MET A 763 113.00 -6.85 87.52
N LEU A 764 113.51 -7.51 86.47
CA LEU A 764 113.80 -6.86 85.18
C LEU A 764 112.52 -6.34 84.50
N TYR A 765 111.42 -7.10 84.51
CA TYR A 765 110.14 -6.65 83.96
C TYR A 765 109.63 -5.38 84.65
N ARG A 766 109.68 -5.34 85.99
CA ARG A 766 109.31 -4.14 86.77
C ARG A 766 110.24 -2.95 86.54
N ALA A 767 111.51 -3.21 86.25
CA ALA A 767 112.47 -2.17 85.87
C ALA A 767 112.12 -1.55 84.50
N ILE A 768 111.71 -2.38 83.54
CA ILE A 768 111.25 -1.92 82.21
C ILE A 768 109.96 -1.09 82.33
N GLU A 769 108.97 -1.58 83.08
CA GLU A 769 107.66 -0.92 83.21
C GLU A 769 107.75 0.45 83.90
N ASN A 770 108.73 0.63 84.80
CA ASN A 770 109.01 1.89 85.48
C ASN A 770 110.13 2.73 84.83
N GLY A 771 110.39 2.53 83.52
CA GLY A 771 111.15 3.46 82.68
C GLY A 771 112.68 3.30 82.68
N ALA A 772 113.23 2.18 83.14
CA ALA A 772 114.68 1.95 83.11
C ALA A 772 115.16 1.58 81.69
N ALA A 773 116.22 2.25 81.21
CA ALA A 773 116.89 1.91 79.95
C ALA A 773 117.81 0.69 80.16
N LEU A 774 117.50 -0.43 79.49
CA LEU A 774 118.26 -1.68 79.57
C LEU A 774 118.93 -2.00 78.22
N GLU A 775 120.15 -2.52 78.28
CA GLU A 775 120.90 -2.94 77.09
C GLU A 775 120.19 -4.10 76.37
N GLU A 776 120.14 -4.01 75.04
CA GLU A 776 119.47 -4.97 74.16
C GLU A 776 119.94 -6.43 74.36
N LYS A 777 121.18 -6.61 74.86
CA LYS A 777 121.76 -7.93 75.18
C LYS A 777 121.07 -8.63 76.36
N ILE A 778 120.69 -7.90 77.41
CA ILE A 778 119.99 -8.47 78.58
C ILE A 778 118.54 -8.82 78.24
N ILE A 779 117.89 -8.02 77.38
CA ILE A 779 116.51 -8.26 76.95
C ILE A 779 116.40 -9.56 76.13
N LYS A 780 117.40 -9.86 75.29
CA LYS A 780 117.46 -11.12 74.52
C LYS A 780 117.74 -12.36 75.36
N GLU A 781 118.54 -12.24 76.43
CA GLU A 781 118.96 -13.41 77.22
C GLU A 781 117.84 -13.99 78.12
N PHE A 782 116.82 -13.19 78.43
CA PHE A 782 115.65 -13.57 79.24
C PHE A 782 114.32 -13.54 78.46
N GLU A 783 114.39 -13.43 77.13
CA GLU A 783 113.25 -13.40 76.23
C GLU A 783 112.28 -14.60 76.40
N PRO A 784 112.74 -15.86 76.62
CA PRO A 784 111.86 -17.01 76.85
C PRO A 784 111.01 -16.92 78.13
N GLU A 785 111.52 -16.28 79.18
CA GLU A 785 110.85 -16.10 80.46
C GLU A 785 109.93 -14.87 80.46
N LEU A 786 110.31 -13.79 79.76
CA LEU A 786 109.51 -12.57 79.59
C LEU A 786 108.23 -12.82 78.77
N GLY A 787 108.27 -13.73 77.79
CA GLY A 787 107.11 -14.07 76.94
C GLY A 787 105.99 -14.88 77.59
N ARG A 788 106.18 -15.37 78.83
CA ARG A 788 105.17 -16.20 79.54
C ARG A 788 104.34 -15.41 80.56
N ILE A 789 104.61 -14.12 80.74
CA ILE A 789 104.06 -13.26 81.81
C ILE A 789 102.87 -12.41 81.30
N ARG A 790 101.73 -12.42 82.00
CA ARG A 790 100.55 -11.52 81.83
C ARG A 790 100.20 -10.82 83.16
N VAL A 791 99.44 -9.73 83.10
CA VAL A 791 98.95 -9.01 84.29
C VAL A 791 97.42 -9.17 84.39
N ASP A 792 96.92 -9.68 85.51
CA ASP A 792 95.49 -9.79 85.83
C ASP A 792 95.11 -8.78 86.91
N ARG A 793 93.96 -8.10 86.77
CA ARG A 793 93.41 -7.20 87.77
C ARG A 793 92.68 -7.97 88.88
N ILE A 794 93.03 -7.74 90.15
CA ILE A 794 92.52 -8.49 91.31
C ILE A 794 91.59 -7.64 92.20
N SER A 795 91.74 -6.31 92.25
CA SER A 795 90.73 -5.39 92.83
C SER A 795 90.98 -3.90 92.55
N GLY A 796 89.94 -3.09 92.66
CA GLY A 796 89.97 -1.61 92.60
C GLY A 796 89.38 -1.06 91.29
N GLU A 797 88.53 -0.04 91.38
CA GLU A 797 87.90 0.62 90.23
C GLU A 797 88.84 1.58 89.50
N ASP A 798 88.45 1.96 88.28
CA ASP A 798 89.22 2.85 87.41
C ASP A 798 89.27 4.29 87.96
N GLY A 799 90.27 4.55 88.81
CA GLY A 799 90.63 5.86 89.36
C GLY A 799 91.27 5.83 90.75
N ASP A 800 91.12 4.74 91.50
CA ASP A 800 91.51 4.75 92.92
C ASP A 800 92.99 4.44 93.11
N ARG A 801 93.61 5.16 94.06
CA ARG A 801 95.07 5.12 94.25
C ARG A 801 95.55 3.73 94.65
N ASP A 802 94.64 2.96 95.24
CA ASP A 802 94.80 1.58 95.63
C ASP A 802 94.14 0.66 94.57
N LYS A 803 94.87 0.39 93.48
CA LYS A 803 94.52 -0.64 92.49
C LYS A 803 95.50 -1.81 92.58
N ILE A 804 94.96 -3.02 92.70
CA ILE A 804 95.74 -4.25 92.87
C ILE A 804 95.71 -5.02 91.55
N GLU A 805 96.81 -4.97 90.80
CA GLU A 805 97.06 -5.75 89.58
C GLU A 805 98.21 -6.74 89.86
N ARG A 806 98.01 -8.02 89.54
CA ARG A 806 98.92 -9.12 89.91
C ARG A 806 99.37 -9.88 88.67
N VAL A 807 100.66 -10.14 88.60
CA VAL A 807 101.32 -10.82 87.48
C VAL A 807 101.05 -12.33 87.53
N ARG A 808 100.52 -12.94 86.45
CA ARG A 808 100.25 -14.39 86.28
C ARG A 808 100.71 -14.90 84.90
N VAL A 809 100.88 -16.22 84.76
CA VAL A 809 101.46 -16.89 83.56
C VAL A 809 100.43 -17.84 82.89
N ASN A 810 100.44 -17.99 81.55
CA ASN A 810 99.72 -18.97 80.66
C ASN A 810 98.25 -18.65 80.19
N ASP A 811 97.53 -19.29 79.22
CA ASP A 811 97.71 -20.17 78.01
C ASP A 811 96.45 -19.96 77.05
N THR A 812 96.57 -20.14 75.72
CA THR A 812 95.60 -20.37 74.56
C THR A 812 94.06 -20.01 74.44
N LYS A 813 93.66 -19.60 73.18
CA LYS A 813 92.46 -19.91 72.29
C LYS A 813 91.04 -19.21 72.31
N GLY A 814 90.53 -18.88 71.09
CA GLY A 814 89.10 -18.94 70.63
C GLY A 814 88.25 -17.64 70.68
N GLU A 815 87.78 -17.03 69.58
CA GLU A 815 86.62 -17.32 68.71
C GLU A 815 85.27 -16.69 69.12
N ARG A 816 84.47 -16.41 68.08
CA ARG A 816 83.10 -15.88 68.00
C ARG A 816 82.10 -16.51 68.99
N ASP A 817 80.90 -15.95 69.04
CA ASP A 817 79.70 -16.65 69.51
C ASP A 817 78.57 -16.50 68.47
N HIS A 818 77.54 -17.34 68.39
CA HIS A 818 77.33 -18.80 68.42
C HIS A 818 75.85 -19.09 68.04
N TYR A 819 75.01 -18.04 67.95
CA TYR A 819 73.62 -18.13 67.46
C TYR A 819 73.28 -17.34 66.19
N GLY A 820 74.24 -16.64 65.58
CA GLY A 820 73.97 -15.97 64.30
C GLY A 820 72.83 -14.94 64.31
N ASN A 821 72.78 -14.02 65.30
CA ASN A 821 71.81 -12.92 65.35
C ASN A 821 72.44 -11.51 65.41
N LYS A 822 71.84 -10.57 64.66
CA LYS A 822 72.03 -9.10 64.68
C LYS A 822 71.18 -8.47 65.79
N LEU A 823 71.69 -7.44 66.47
CA LEU A 823 70.91 -6.52 67.33
C LEU A 823 71.59 -5.14 67.32
N ALA A 824 70.97 -3.96 67.29
CA ALA A 824 69.67 -3.42 66.87
C ALA A 824 69.91 -1.89 66.68
N LYS A 825 68.90 -1.17 66.16
CA LYS A 825 68.90 0.25 65.71
C LYS A 825 69.89 1.23 66.35
#